data_AF-A0A1B7NXP0-F1
#
_entry.id   AF-A0A1B7NXP0-F1
#
_cell.length_a   1.000
_cell.length_b   1.000
_cell.length_c   1.000
_cell.angle_alpha   90.00
_cell.angle_beta   90.00
_cell.angle_gamma   90.00
#
_symmetry.space_group_name_H-M   'P 1'
#
loop_
_entity.id
_entity.type
_entity.pdbx_description
1 polymer ?
#
loop_
_entity_poly.entity_id
_entity_poly.type
_entity_poly.pdbx_seq_one_letter_code
_entity_poly.pdbx_strand_id
1 'polypeptide(L)'
;MRLFGPLIILLGAIFIEASDSRATDGITRFLERRLPSHVDSFKFSLVGPLRTSDEWTNDKYTVSTGYDGRIHVEGNSLSGLFQGLHRYLSDVVHVDIFWYIGNRLPLAPRKLPPLEKPLKSESSVPWRYQLNTVTFSYTTPWFTWEDWEFELDWLAIRGVNLPLAWTGYEKILISVFREAGFADDDIKGFISGPAFLAWNRFGNIQGSWGPGNTPFEWYDTQFELQKKILGRMAELGMTPILPAFPGYVPRAVTRVLPDAEVVNASQWAEMDPKYSNTTFLQPFDPHSVRLQKSFVSKSIEAYGNVTHFYTLDQFNEMIPSSGDPEFLRNVSEQTMGAIKSVDPDATWVMQGWLFYIFADYWSTERIEAYLSAGKEFRDMLILDLFAESFPVWKNTKGFFGKAFVWCQVQEFGGNNGFYGHVANITEGPAEAMAKHPNMVGIGNAGEGQGGNEVVYSMLLDQAWSKTALDPEQYFRNWVTRRYSGHGRKVPKELYDAWEVLRISAYNNTNLNDAPLLPHTLFAASPTINAKAPMIFIEGLLYDPALMIKAWKLMLKGALFGDSSYNHDMVDVTRQVLSDAFTLTLQDLKAKYKGGAPASEFMPLGKKLLVILKALDTVLSTSKGFLLSSWLSAARDSGGDDQEAADFFEYNARNQITIWGPDAKALDDYAQKQWAGLVSGYYYPRWRIFLDYLKDTPASKYDDAVLKEKLVPFEMEWISQTSGASSHTEEPTKELKSVLGDLQEDLGFVFNLE
;
A
#
# COMPACT_ATOMS: atom_id res chain seq x y z
N MET A 1 31.55 -44.62 40.06
CA MET A 1 31.02 -43.26 39.87
C MET A 1 31.35 -42.76 38.45
N ARG A 2 30.80 -43.40 37.41
CA ARG A 2 30.93 -42.99 36.00
C ARG A 2 29.76 -43.60 35.22
N LEU A 3 28.63 -42.90 35.13
CA LEU A 3 27.52 -43.23 34.22
C LEU A 3 26.55 -42.05 33.96
N PHE A 4 26.79 -40.85 34.49
CA PHE A 4 25.87 -39.70 34.34
C PHE A 4 26.24 -38.69 33.24
N GLY A 5 27.40 -38.83 32.57
CA GLY A 5 27.82 -37.92 31.50
C GLY A 5 26.97 -37.99 30.21
N PRO A 6 26.64 -39.18 29.68
CA PRO A 6 25.88 -39.28 28.43
C PRO A 6 24.41 -38.89 28.58
N LEU A 7 23.81 -39.11 29.75
CA LEU A 7 22.39 -38.85 30.00
C LEU A 7 22.08 -37.34 30.12
N ILE A 8 23.02 -36.55 30.66
CA ILE A 8 22.90 -35.09 30.77
C ILE A 8 23.07 -34.42 29.39
N ILE A 9 23.93 -34.95 28.53
CA ILE A 9 24.10 -34.48 27.14
C ILE A 9 22.85 -34.81 26.31
N LEU A 10 22.27 -36.01 26.50
CA LEU A 10 21.04 -36.42 25.79
C LEU A 10 19.83 -35.58 26.24
N LEU A 11 19.67 -35.34 27.55
CA LEU A 11 18.60 -34.49 28.08
C LEU A 11 18.77 -33.02 27.65
N GLY A 12 19.99 -32.48 27.67
CA GLY A 12 20.28 -31.13 27.17
C GLY A 12 19.97 -30.97 25.68
N ALA A 13 20.29 -31.97 24.85
CA ALA A 13 19.95 -31.99 23.43
C ALA A 13 18.42 -32.04 23.21
N ILE A 14 17.69 -32.86 23.99
CA ILE A 14 16.22 -32.97 23.90
C ILE A 14 15.52 -31.66 24.32
N PHE A 15 16.03 -30.95 25.35
CA PHE A 15 15.46 -29.67 25.78
C PHE A 15 15.74 -28.53 24.80
N ILE A 16 16.92 -28.49 24.18
CA ILE A 16 17.27 -27.50 23.13
C ILE A 16 16.44 -27.76 21.87
N GLU A 17 16.30 -29.03 21.45
CA GLU A 17 15.51 -29.41 20.27
C GLU A 17 14.01 -29.12 20.47
N ALA A 18 13.49 -29.27 21.70
CA ALA A 18 12.10 -28.92 22.04
C ALA A 18 11.85 -27.40 22.20
N SER A 19 12.86 -26.60 22.54
CA SER A 19 12.72 -25.13 22.55
C SER A 19 12.85 -24.52 21.15
N ASP A 20 13.76 -25.05 20.34
CA ASP A 20 13.89 -24.66 18.92
C ASP A 20 12.66 -25.05 18.10
N SER A 21 12.05 -26.21 18.39
CA SER A 21 10.82 -26.62 17.69
C SER A 21 9.69 -25.61 17.93
N ARG A 22 9.46 -25.18 19.19
CA ARG A 22 8.41 -24.19 19.51
C ARG A 22 8.68 -22.82 18.90
N ALA A 23 9.95 -22.41 18.82
CA ALA A 23 10.32 -21.11 18.28
C ALA A 23 10.06 -21.01 16.76
N THR A 24 10.12 -22.12 16.03
CA THR A 24 9.94 -22.15 14.56
C THR A 24 8.53 -22.59 14.11
N ASP A 25 7.62 -22.85 15.06
CA ASP A 25 6.26 -23.34 14.78
C ASP A 25 5.46 -22.45 13.82
N GLY A 26 5.67 -21.12 13.85
CA GLY A 26 5.00 -20.21 12.93
C GLY A 26 5.35 -20.46 11.46
N ILE A 27 6.58 -20.87 11.17
CA ILE A 27 7.04 -21.25 9.83
C ILE A 27 6.44 -22.59 9.42
N THR A 28 6.37 -23.55 10.35
CA THR A 28 5.70 -24.83 10.11
C THR A 28 4.22 -24.63 9.76
N ARG A 29 3.51 -23.80 10.53
CA ARG A 29 2.10 -23.45 10.24
C ARG A 29 1.95 -22.70 8.92
N PHE A 30 2.91 -21.84 8.54
CA PHE A 30 2.93 -21.25 7.20
C PHE A 30 3.00 -22.32 6.10
N LEU A 31 3.88 -23.32 6.25
CA LEU A 31 3.94 -24.43 5.30
C LEU A 31 2.66 -25.26 5.29
N GLU A 32 2.03 -25.52 6.43
CA GLU A 32 0.75 -26.22 6.48
C GLU A 32 -0.36 -25.48 5.72
N ARG A 33 -0.39 -24.14 5.82
CA ARG A 33 -1.34 -23.30 5.08
C ARG A 33 -1.02 -23.21 3.58
N ARG A 34 0.26 -23.02 3.23
CA ARG A 34 0.65 -22.59 1.88
C ARG A 34 1.31 -23.68 1.03
N LEU A 35 1.93 -24.68 1.64
CA LEU A 35 2.63 -25.77 0.98
C LEU A 35 2.53 -27.10 1.76
N PRO A 36 1.31 -27.60 2.03
CA PRO A 36 1.10 -28.73 2.96
C PRO A 36 1.79 -30.02 2.52
N SER A 37 1.96 -30.24 1.22
CA SER A 37 2.63 -31.43 0.69
C SER A 37 4.13 -31.51 0.97
N HIS A 38 4.74 -30.42 1.46
CA HIS A 38 6.18 -30.35 1.71
C HIS A 38 6.55 -30.00 3.15
N VAL A 39 5.62 -30.01 4.11
CA VAL A 39 5.92 -29.70 5.52
C VAL A 39 7.12 -30.54 6.01
N ASP A 40 7.09 -31.86 5.79
CA ASP A 40 8.17 -32.78 6.19
C ASP A 40 9.43 -32.71 5.30
N SER A 41 9.41 -31.92 4.22
CA SER A 41 10.57 -31.73 3.35
C SER A 41 11.55 -30.69 3.89
N PHE A 42 11.16 -29.91 4.91
CA PHE A 42 11.97 -28.85 5.50
C PHE A 42 12.40 -29.17 6.93
N LYS A 43 13.52 -28.58 7.33
CA LYS A 43 13.95 -28.48 8.73
C LYS A 43 14.39 -27.04 9.00
N PHE A 44 13.84 -26.41 10.03
CA PHE A 44 14.17 -25.05 10.44
C PHE A 44 14.98 -25.07 11.73
N SER A 45 15.97 -24.18 11.87
CA SER A 45 16.79 -24.09 13.08
C SER A 45 17.29 -22.67 13.34
N LEU A 46 17.14 -22.19 14.56
CA LEU A 46 17.65 -20.89 14.97
C LEU A 46 19.10 -21.00 15.44
N VAL A 47 19.94 -20.07 15.00
CA VAL A 47 21.33 -19.95 15.42
C VAL A 47 21.41 -18.91 16.53
N GLY A 48 21.24 -19.37 17.76
CA GLY A 48 21.19 -18.53 18.97
C GLY A 48 19.78 -18.34 19.51
N PRO A 49 19.62 -17.63 20.64
CA PRO A 49 18.30 -17.36 21.22
C PRO A 49 17.46 -16.51 20.29
N LEU A 50 16.13 -16.64 20.39
CA LEU A 50 15.20 -15.78 19.68
C LEU A 50 15.43 -14.33 20.15
N ARG A 51 15.74 -13.44 19.20
CA ARG A 51 16.11 -12.06 19.49
C ARG A 51 14.88 -11.25 19.90
N THR A 52 15.08 -10.33 20.85
CA THR A 52 14.12 -9.26 21.15
C THR A 52 14.32 -8.11 20.17
N SER A 53 13.34 -7.22 20.06
CA SER A 53 13.42 -5.99 19.25
C SER A 53 14.53 -5.01 19.69
N ASP A 54 15.16 -5.28 20.84
CA ASP A 54 16.14 -4.41 21.49
C ASP A 54 17.55 -4.56 20.90
N GLU A 55 17.78 -5.49 19.98
CA GLU A 55 19.04 -5.61 19.25
C GLU A 55 18.80 -5.40 17.76
N TRP A 56 18.90 -4.14 17.29
CA TRP A 56 18.81 -3.77 15.87
C TRP A 56 19.99 -4.38 15.10
N THR A 57 19.80 -5.60 14.63
CA THR A 57 20.85 -6.45 14.10
C THR A 57 20.41 -7.07 12.79
N ASN A 58 21.36 -7.30 11.89
CA ASN A 58 21.04 -7.85 10.58
C ASN A 58 20.66 -9.33 10.67
N ASP A 59 19.71 -9.71 9.84
CA ASP A 59 19.20 -11.07 9.72
C ASP A 59 20.09 -11.87 8.78
N LYS A 60 20.22 -13.17 9.06
CA LYS A 60 21.12 -14.09 8.37
C LYS A 60 20.40 -15.39 8.13
N TYR A 61 20.71 -16.02 7.01
CA TYR A 61 20.27 -17.38 6.76
C TYR A 61 21.32 -18.22 6.04
N THR A 62 21.18 -19.54 6.18
CA THR A 62 21.85 -20.54 5.37
C THR A 62 20.83 -21.59 4.98
N VAL A 63 20.71 -21.90 3.68
CA VAL A 63 19.88 -22.99 3.17
C VAL A 63 20.80 -24.07 2.60
N SER A 64 20.58 -25.32 2.97
CA SER A 64 21.35 -26.46 2.48
C SER A 64 20.47 -27.71 2.32
N THR A 65 20.96 -28.73 1.64
CA THR A 65 20.33 -30.06 1.65
C THR A 65 21.04 -30.94 2.66
N GLY A 66 20.29 -31.40 3.65
CA GLY A 66 20.79 -32.30 4.69
C GLY A 66 21.06 -33.71 4.17
N TYR A 67 21.83 -34.48 4.93
CA TYR A 67 22.07 -35.91 4.63
C TYR A 67 20.80 -36.78 4.64
N ASP A 68 19.75 -36.30 5.32
CA ASP A 68 18.41 -36.90 5.34
C ASP A 68 17.57 -36.55 4.11
N GLY A 69 18.12 -35.76 3.17
CA GLY A 69 17.45 -35.33 1.94
C GLY A 69 16.48 -34.17 2.12
N ARG A 70 16.31 -33.63 3.34
CA ARG A 70 15.48 -32.46 3.60
C ARG A 70 16.23 -31.17 3.29
N ILE A 71 15.47 -30.09 3.05
CA ILE A 71 16.02 -28.74 2.92
C ILE A 71 16.13 -28.14 4.32
N HIS A 72 17.36 -27.90 4.76
CA HIS A 72 17.66 -27.33 6.08
C HIS A 72 17.82 -25.82 5.91
N VAL A 73 17.00 -25.05 6.63
CA VAL A 73 17.03 -23.59 6.66
C VAL A 73 17.45 -23.17 8.07
N GLU A 74 18.64 -22.60 8.18
CA GLU A 74 19.20 -22.07 9.42
C GLU A 74 19.18 -20.54 9.37
N GLY A 75 18.93 -19.88 10.50
CA GLY A 75 18.91 -18.42 10.55
C GLY A 75 19.02 -17.87 11.97
N ASN A 76 19.41 -16.61 12.12
CA ASN A 76 19.54 -15.97 13.44
C ASN A 76 18.24 -15.27 13.91
N SER A 77 17.19 -15.33 13.10
CA SER A 77 15.86 -14.82 13.39
C SER A 77 14.82 -15.54 12.53
N LEU A 78 13.54 -15.42 12.89
CA LEU A 78 12.44 -15.97 12.09
C LEU A 78 12.35 -15.31 10.71
N SER A 79 12.58 -13.99 10.63
CA SER A 79 12.61 -13.28 9.35
C SER A 79 13.75 -13.78 8.45
N GLY A 80 14.92 -14.08 9.02
CA GLY A 80 16.02 -14.75 8.31
C GLY A 80 15.62 -16.13 7.78
N LEU A 81 14.95 -16.94 8.60
CA LEU A 81 14.45 -18.26 8.18
C LEU A 81 13.43 -18.15 7.04
N PHE A 82 12.47 -17.22 7.12
CA PHE A 82 11.51 -17.00 6.05
C PHE A 82 12.17 -16.52 4.75
N GLN A 83 13.15 -15.61 4.83
CA GLN A 83 13.90 -15.21 3.64
C GLN A 83 14.66 -16.39 3.03
N GLY A 84 15.31 -17.22 3.85
CA GLY A 84 15.98 -18.44 3.39
C GLY A 84 15.02 -19.38 2.68
N LEU A 85 13.86 -19.63 3.28
CA LEU A 85 12.78 -20.41 2.66
C LEU A 85 12.35 -19.80 1.31
N HIS A 86 12.17 -18.48 1.25
CA HIS A 86 11.78 -17.79 0.02
C HIS A 86 12.82 -17.91 -1.07
N ARG A 87 14.11 -17.67 -0.78
CA ARG A 87 15.17 -17.80 -1.78
C ARG A 87 15.24 -19.21 -2.36
N TYR A 88 15.03 -20.23 -1.53
CA TYR A 88 14.92 -21.59 -2.02
C TYR A 88 13.69 -21.78 -2.94
N LEU A 89 12.52 -21.36 -2.49
CA LEU A 89 11.27 -21.52 -3.25
C LEU A 89 11.26 -20.70 -4.56
N SER A 90 11.69 -19.44 -4.53
CA SER A 90 11.75 -18.54 -5.68
C SER A 90 12.88 -18.90 -6.65
N ASP A 91 14.11 -19.06 -6.15
CA ASP A 91 15.30 -19.09 -7.01
C ASP A 91 15.67 -20.50 -7.46
N VAL A 92 15.24 -21.53 -6.71
CA VAL A 92 15.54 -22.94 -7.01
C VAL A 92 14.30 -23.70 -7.46
N VAL A 93 13.17 -23.53 -6.77
CA VAL A 93 11.92 -24.23 -7.08
C VAL A 93 11.08 -23.50 -8.12
N HIS A 94 11.26 -22.17 -8.24
CA HIS A 94 10.52 -21.28 -9.12
C HIS A 94 9.02 -21.20 -8.83
N VAL A 95 8.66 -21.08 -7.55
CA VAL A 95 7.30 -20.85 -7.06
C VAL A 95 7.28 -19.71 -6.03
N ASP A 96 6.16 -19.00 -5.94
CA ASP A 96 5.99 -17.86 -5.04
C ASP A 96 4.53 -17.68 -4.59
N ILE A 97 4.26 -16.67 -3.78
CA ILE A 97 2.93 -16.15 -3.44
C ILE A 97 2.80 -14.77 -4.10
N PHE A 98 1.64 -14.37 -4.60
CA PHE A 98 1.44 -13.06 -5.24
C PHE A 98 0.11 -12.44 -4.80
N TRP A 99 0.03 -11.12 -4.64
CA TRP A 99 -1.19 -10.45 -4.13
C TRP A 99 -2.45 -10.81 -4.93
N TYR A 100 -2.42 -10.60 -6.24
CA TYR A 100 -3.60 -10.78 -7.09
C TYR A 100 -3.72 -12.17 -7.74
N ILE A 101 -2.62 -12.91 -7.84
CA ILE A 101 -2.61 -14.27 -8.41
C ILE A 101 -2.82 -15.32 -7.31
N GLY A 102 -2.52 -14.99 -6.05
CA GLY A 102 -2.64 -15.88 -4.91
C GLY A 102 -1.42 -16.77 -4.70
N ASN A 103 -1.62 -17.83 -3.92
CA ASN A 103 -0.59 -18.79 -3.56
C ASN A 103 -0.24 -19.74 -4.72
N ARG A 104 1.01 -19.70 -5.20
CA ARG A 104 1.51 -20.57 -6.28
C ARG A 104 2.53 -21.60 -5.79
N LEU A 105 2.83 -21.63 -4.48
CA LEU A 105 3.71 -22.63 -3.88
C LEU A 105 3.30 -24.08 -4.18
N PRO A 106 2.00 -24.45 -4.23
CA PRO A 106 1.58 -25.82 -4.53
C PRO A 106 1.99 -26.35 -5.92
N LEU A 107 2.51 -25.50 -6.81
CA LEU A 107 3.10 -25.92 -8.08
C LEU A 107 4.49 -26.55 -7.95
N ALA A 108 5.05 -26.56 -6.74
CA ALA A 108 6.33 -27.21 -6.45
C ALA A 108 6.31 -28.69 -6.86
N PRO A 109 7.42 -29.23 -7.36
CA PRO A 109 7.51 -30.64 -7.71
C PRO A 109 7.46 -31.51 -6.44
N ARG A 110 6.81 -32.68 -6.55
CA ARG A 110 6.70 -33.65 -5.45
C ARG A 110 8.04 -33.97 -4.75
N LYS A 111 9.15 -33.96 -5.50
CA LYS A 111 10.50 -34.02 -4.95
C LYS A 111 11.18 -32.68 -5.16
N LEU A 112 11.50 -32.02 -4.06
CA LEU A 112 12.18 -30.73 -4.09
C LEU A 112 13.63 -30.89 -4.61
N PRO A 113 14.15 -29.97 -5.44
CA PRO A 113 15.52 -30.04 -5.95
C PRO A 113 16.58 -29.89 -4.85
N PRO A 114 17.59 -30.76 -4.78
CA PRO A 114 18.67 -30.59 -3.81
C PRO A 114 19.59 -29.41 -4.18
N LEU A 115 20.25 -28.84 -3.17
CA LEU A 115 21.28 -27.82 -3.33
C LEU A 115 22.67 -28.47 -3.41
N GLU A 116 23.41 -28.20 -4.49
CA GLU A 116 24.83 -28.58 -4.58
C GLU A 116 25.72 -27.71 -3.68
N LYS A 117 25.34 -26.44 -3.50
CA LYS A 117 26.02 -25.48 -2.64
C LYS A 117 24.99 -24.77 -1.76
N PRO A 118 25.31 -24.53 -0.47
CA PRO A 118 24.39 -23.79 0.39
C PRO A 118 24.13 -22.37 -0.11
N LEU A 119 22.89 -21.91 -0.02
CA LEU A 119 22.54 -20.49 -0.19
C LEU A 119 22.84 -19.79 1.14
N LYS A 120 23.58 -18.68 1.13
CA LYS A 120 23.91 -17.92 2.34
C LYS A 120 23.76 -16.44 2.07
N SER A 121 23.10 -15.71 2.96
CA SER A 121 23.05 -14.26 2.89
C SER A 121 22.85 -13.63 4.28
N GLU A 122 23.07 -12.31 4.32
CA GLU A 122 22.88 -11.43 5.45
C GLU A 122 22.20 -10.15 4.95
N SER A 123 21.18 -9.68 5.67
CA SER A 123 20.52 -8.42 5.34
C SER A 123 21.52 -7.26 5.42
N SER A 124 21.33 -6.23 4.61
CA SER A 124 22.16 -5.02 4.65
C SER A 124 21.71 -4.05 5.74
N VAL A 125 20.45 -4.16 6.18
CA VAL A 125 19.80 -3.38 7.24
C VAL A 125 19.08 -4.27 8.25
N PRO A 126 18.90 -3.83 9.50
CA PRO A 126 18.14 -4.58 10.50
C PRO A 126 16.63 -4.57 10.22
N TRP A 127 16.08 -3.49 9.64
CA TRP A 127 14.63 -3.34 9.47
C TRP A 127 14.18 -3.39 8.00
N ARG A 128 13.14 -4.18 7.73
CA ARG A 128 12.37 -4.15 6.49
C ARG A 128 10.95 -3.74 6.81
N TYR A 129 10.62 -2.52 6.43
CA TYR A 129 9.38 -1.85 6.77
C TYR A 129 8.30 -2.09 5.70
N GLN A 130 7.04 -2.15 6.12
CA GLN A 130 5.90 -2.24 5.22
C GLN A 130 4.69 -1.44 5.72
N LEU A 131 3.96 -0.90 4.73
CA LEU A 131 2.64 -0.28 4.76
C LEU A 131 2.74 1.22 4.97
N ASN A 132 1.84 1.96 4.35
CA ASN A 132 1.57 3.34 4.71
C ASN A 132 0.40 3.37 5.69
N THR A 133 0.31 4.42 6.50
CA THR A 133 -0.90 4.71 7.27
C THR A 133 -2.14 4.74 6.36
N VAL A 134 -2.03 5.31 5.15
CA VAL A 134 -3.17 5.40 4.21
C VAL A 134 -3.52 4.07 3.52
N THR A 135 -2.65 3.05 3.59
CA THR A 135 -2.98 1.68 3.15
C THR A 135 -4.18 1.12 3.91
N PHE A 136 -4.37 1.55 5.16
CA PHE A 136 -5.53 1.18 5.99
C PHE A 136 -6.85 1.80 5.54
N SER A 137 -6.81 2.67 4.54
CA SER A 137 -8.00 3.24 3.91
C SER A 137 -8.12 2.80 2.45
N TYR A 138 -7.06 2.82 1.66
CA TYR A 138 -7.16 2.47 0.22
C TYR A 138 -7.10 0.97 -0.09
N THR A 139 -6.73 0.13 0.87
CA THR A 139 -6.60 -1.32 0.64
C THR A 139 -7.28 -2.14 1.72
N THR A 140 -7.00 -1.87 3.00
CA THR A 140 -7.42 -2.77 4.08
C THR A 140 -8.68 -2.40 4.89
N PRO A 141 -9.51 -1.37 4.59
CA PRO A 141 -10.63 -1.02 5.47
C PRO A 141 -11.68 -2.13 5.54
N TRP A 142 -11.74 -3.00 4.54
CA TRP A 142 -12.68 -4.11 4.42
C TRP A 142 -12.01 -5.48 4.51
N PHE A 143 -10.73 -5.54 4.86
CA PHE A 143 -10.02 -6.81 4.97
C PHE A 143 -10.63 -7.70 6.05
N THR A 144 -10.86 -8.96 5.68
CA THR A 144 -11.20 -10.04 6.60
C THR A 144 -9.95 -10.58 7.30
N TRP A 145 -10.13 -11.57 8.18
CA TRP A 145 -8.98 -12.28 8.75
C TRP A 145 -8.19 -13.02 7.67
N GLU A 146 -8.86 -13.61 6.69
CA GLU A 146 -8.26 -14.39 5.61
C GLU A 146 -7.39 -13.51 4.71
N ASP A 147 -7.82 -12.27 4.45
CA ASP A 147 -7.03 -11.27 3.71
C ASP A 147 -5.77 -10.89 4.49
N TRP A 148 -5.90 -10.60 5.79
CA TRP A 148 -4.75 -10.29 6.65
C TRP A 148 -3.81 -11.49 6.82
N GLU A 149 -4.33 -12.71 6.96
CA GLU A 149 -3.52 -13.93 7.01
C GLU A 149 -2.70 -14.10 5.73
N PHE A 150 -3.29 -13.80 4.57
CA PHE A 150 -2.58 -13.81 3.29
C PHE A 150 -1.52 -12.71 3.21
N GLU A 151 -1.86 -11.48 3.57
CA GLU A 151 -0.90 -10.37 3.58
C GLU A 151 0.28 -10.66 4.53
N LEU A 152 0.02 -11.13 5.74
CA LEU A 152 1.08 -11.45 6.71
C LEU A 152 1.98 -12.60 6.22
N ASP A 153 1.42 -13.62 5.58
CA ASP A 153 2.19 -14.69 4.94
C ASP A 153 3.04 -14.16 3.77
N TRP A 154 2.50 -13.23 2.97
CA TRP A 154 3.20 -12.53 1.89
C TRP A 154 4.38 -11.70 2.44
N LEU A 155 4.15 -10.97 3.53
CA LEU A 155 5.17 -10.15 4.20
C LEU A 155 6.29 -11.00 4.80
N ALA A 156 5.94 -12.10 5.46
CA ALA A 156 6.90 -12.99 6.10
C ALA A 156 7.89 -13.56 5.08
N ILE A 157 7.38 -14.15 3.99
CA ILE A 157 8.24 -14.77 2.98
C ILE A 157 9.15 -13.74 2.27
N ARG A 158 8.84 -12.44 2.32
CA ARG A 158 9.69 -11.37 1.76
C ARG A 158 10.63 -10.74 2.79
N GLY A 159 10.74 -11.35 3.96
CA GLY A 159 11.64 -10.90 5.02
C GLY A 159 11.22 -9.57 5.66
N VAL A 160 9.95 -9.15 5.55
CA VAL A 160 9.44 -7.99 6.30
C VAL A 160 9.45 -8.32 7.79
N ASN A 161 9.94 -7.40 8.61
CA ASN A 161 10.02 -7.58 10.06
C ASN A 161 9.58 -6.35 10.88
N LEU A 162 9.20 -5.24 10.23
CA LEU A 162 8.71 -4.03 10.89
C LEU A 162 7.48 -3.41 10.18
N PRO A 163 6.32 -4.11 10.08
CA PRO A 163 5.14 -3.55 9.44
C PRO A 163 4.25 -2.76 10.42
N LEU A 164 3.48 -1.80 9.89
CA LEU A 164 2.44 -1.09 10.66
C LEU A 164 1.30 -2.03 11.08
N ALA A 165 0.71 -1.80 12.26
CA ALA A 165 -0.46 -2.54 12.74
C ALA A 165 -1.50 -1.56 13.32
N TRP A 166 -2.41 -1.07 12.46
CA TRP A 166 -3.36 0.01 12.79
C TRP A 166 -4.84 -0.41 12.86
N THR A 167 -5.17 -1.66 12.55
CA THR A 167 -6.55 -2.15 12.58
C THR A 167 -7.13 -1.97 13.99
N GLY A 168 -8.38 -1.50 14.09
CA GLY A 168 -9.05 -1.31 15.38
C GLY A 168 -8.51 -0.20 16.28
N TYR A 169 -7.63 0.70 15.80
CA TYR A 169 -7.14 1.87 16.54
C TYR A 169 -8.25 2.65 17.24
N GLU A 170 -9.39 2.83 16.56
CA GLU A 170 -10.52 3.62 17.04
C GLU A 170 -11.07 3.09 18.36
N LYS A 171 -11.04 1.78 18.63
CA LYS A 171 -11.56 1.21 19.88
C LYS A 171 -10.86 1.79 21.11
N ILE A 172 -9.53 1.90 21.04
CA ILE A 172 -8.72 2.50 22.11
C ILE A 172 -9.01 4.00 22.19
N LEU A 173 -9.05 4.69 21.05
CA LEU A 173 -9.33 6.13 21.00
C LEU A 173 -10.70 6.47 21.61
N ILE A 174 -11.75 5.73 21.24
CA ILE A 174 -13.11 5.87 21.78
C ILE A 174 -13.10 5.67 23.30
N SER A 175 -12.38 4.66 23.80
CA SER A 175 -12.25 4.44 25.24
C SER A 175 -11.56 5.62 25.94
N VAL A 176 -10.51 6.18 25.34
CA VAL A 176 -9.79 7.34 25.87
C VAL A 176 -10.67 8.59 25.88
N PHE A 177 -11.45 8.83 24.82
CA PHE A 177 -12.38 9.96 24.76
C PHE A 177 -13.53 9.83 25.76
N ARG A 178 -14.11 8.64 25.91
CA ARG A 178 -15.12 8.38 26.95
C ARG A 178 -14.56 8.61 28.35
N GLU A 179 -13.34 8.14 28.63
CA GLU A 179 -12.65 8.40 29.89
C GLU A 179 -12.43 9.90 30.15
N ALA A 180 -12.15 10.67 29.10
CA ALA A 180 -11.99 12.12 29.19
C ALA A 180 -13.31 12.88 29.36
N GLY A 181 -14.47 12.25 29.15
CA GLY A 181 -15.80 12.83 29.35
C GLY A 181 -16.52 13.26 28.06
N PHE A 182 -16.03 12.87 26.88
CA PHE A 182 -16.78 13.07 25.63
C PHE A 182 -18.01 12.15 25.59
N ALA A 183 -19.14 12.67 25.13
CA ALA A 183 -20.34 11.90 24.88
C ALA A 183 -20.21 11.12 23.56
N ASP A 184 -20.95 10.03 23.43
CA ASP A 184 -20.95 9.19 22.24
C ASP A 184 -21.29 9.97 20.96
N ASP A 185 -22.17 10.97 21.04
CA ASP A 185 -22.51 11.84 19.90
C ASP A 185 -21.34 12.76 19.49
N ASP A 186 -20.51 13.21 20.44
CA ASP A 186 -19.31 13.99 20.10
C ASP A 186 -18.31 13.11 19.34
N ILE A 187 -18.20 11.84 19.73
CA ILE A 187 -17.28 10.87 19.16
C ILE A 187 -17.76 10.43 17.77
N LYS A 188 -19.05 10.09 17.60
CA LYS A 188 -19.65 9.76 16.30
C LYS A 188 -19.53 10.91 15.31
N GLY A 189 -19.71 12.15 15.78
CA GLY A 189 -19.54 13.34 14.96
C GLY A 189 -18.09 13.65 14.57
N PHE A 190 -17.11 13.00 15.20
CA PHE A 190 -15.68 13.22 14.98
C PHE A 190 -15.03 12.15 14.09
N ILE A 191 -15.30 10.87 14.33
CA ILE A 191 -14.65 9.77 13.60
C ILE A 191 -15.25 9.65 12.19
N SER A 192 -14.39 9.45 11.19
CA SER A 192 -14.83 9.28 9.80
C SER A 192 -15.39 7.88 9.53
N GLY A 193 -16.01 7.68 8.37
CA GLY A 193 -16.32 6.33 7.88
C GLY A 193 -15.04 5.53 7.57
N PRO A 194 -15.13 4.18 7.48
CA PRO A 194 -13.96 3.30 7.48
C PRO A 194 -12.96 3.54 6.34
N ALA A 195 -13.47 3.86 5.15
CA ALA A 195 -12.66 4.17 3.97
C ALA A 195 -11.84 5.45 4.14
N PHE A 196 -12.04 6.26 5.18
CA PHE A 196 -11.35 7.53 5.36
C PHE A 196 -10.56 7.65 6.66
N LEU A 197 -10.53 6.58 7.47
CA LEU A 197 -9.94 6.61 8.81
C LEU A 197 -8.48 7.05 8.83
N ALA A 198 -7.67 6.73 7.83
CA ALA A 198 -6.27 7.15 7.79
C ALA A 198 -6.11 8.68 7.89
N TRP A 199 -6.89 9.45 7.12
CA TRP A 199 -6.84 10.92 7.17
C TRP A 199 -7.50 11.49 8.42
N ASN A 200 -8.46 10.78 9.03
CA ASN A 200 -9.02 11.20 10.31
C ASN A 200 -8.02 11.02 11.44
N ARG A 201 -7.27 9.91 11.42
CA ARG A 201 -6.18 9.64 12.38
C ARG A 201 -5.06 10.66 12.24
N PHE A 202 -4.72 11.07 11.03
CA PHE A 202 -3.81 12.19 10.79
C PHE A 202 -4.39 13.57 11.13
N GLY A 203 -5.68 13.67 11.48
CA GLY A 203 -6.33 14.95 11.78
C GLY A 203 -6.58 15.84 10.56
N ASN A 204 -6.28 15.37 9.35
CA ASN A 204 -6.60 16.10 8.11
C ASN A 204 -8.11 16.32 7.97
N ILE A 205 -8.88 15.33 8.41
CA ILE A 205 -10.34 15.29 8.26
C ILE A 205 -11.05 14.93 9.57
N GLN A 206 -12.34 15.23 9.64
CA GLN A 206 -13.25 14.80 10.70
C GLN A 206 -14.67 14.59 10.18
N GLY A 207 -15.43 13.76 10.88
CA GLY A 207 -16.83 13.45 10.61
C GLY A 207 -17.04 12.33 9.59
N SER A 208 -18.20 11.66 9.70
CA SER A 208 -18.47 10.37 9.05
C SER A 208 -18.78 10.43 7.54
N TRP A 209 -19.19 11.59 7.01
CA TRP A 209 -19.63 11.86 5.62
C TRP A 209 -20.67 10.89 5.03
N GLY A 210 -21.74 11.42 4.45
CA GLY A 210 -22.81 10.59 3.86
C GLY A 210 -23.98 10.35 4.82
N PRO A 211 -24.84 9.35 4.55
CA PRO A 211 -26.14 9.22 5.21
C PRO A 211 -26.12 8.60 6.61
N GLY A 212 -24.96 8.11 7.09
CA GLY A 212 -24.86 7.33 8.33
C GLY A 212 -23.57 7.53 9.11
N ASN A 213 -23.43 6.76 10.19
CA ASN A 213 -22.21 6.68 11.00
C ASN A 213 -21.79 5.23 11.17
N THR A 214 -20.49 5.00 11.36
CA THR A 214 -19.98 3.68 11.72
C THR A 214 -20.52 3.26 13.11
N PRO A 215 -21.16 2.09 13.24
CA PRO A 215 -21.64 1.60 14.53
C PRO A 215 -20.44 1.26 15.44
N PHE A 216 -20.60 1.44 16.76
CA PHE A 216 -19.48 1.20 17.67
C PHE A 216 -19.04 -0.27 17.70
N GLU A 217 -19.99 -1.17 17.46
CA GLU A 217 -19.79 -2.60 17.34
C GLU A 217 -18.79 -2.95 16.22
N TRP A 218 -18.75 -2.16 15.13
CA TRP A 218 -17.76 -2.37 14.07
C TRP A 218 -16.33 -2.08 14.56
N TYR A 219 -16.12 -1.04 15.39
CA TYR A 219 -14.80 -0.81 15.97
C TYR A 219 -14.38 -1.95 16.91
N ASP A 220 -15.35 -2.61 17.56
CA ASP A 220 -15.10 -3.77 18.41
C ASP A 220 -14.65 -4.97 17.57
N THR A 221 -15.27 -5.22 16.41
CA THR A 221 -14.84 -6.30 15.51
C THR A 221 -13.45 -6.03 14.93
N GLN A 222 -13.13 -4.79 14.55
CA GLN A 222 -11.80 -4.41 14.08
C GLN A 222 -10.73 -4.58 15.18
N PHE A 223 -11.08 -4.28 16.43
CA PHE A 223 -10.18 -4.48 17.58
C PHE A 223 -9.89 -5.96 17.83
N GLU A 224 -10.87 -6.84 17.71
CA GLU A 224 -10.64 -8.30 17.80
C GLU A 224 -9.84 -8.83 16.61
N LEU A 225 -10.05 -8.28 15.41
CA LEU A 225 -9.22 -8.58 14.24
C LEU A 225 -7.75 -8.20 14.47
N GLN A 226 -7.49 -7.03 15.05
CA GLN A 226 -6.14 -6.58 15.39
C GLN A 226 -5.42 -7.53 16.34
N LYS A 227 -6.11 -8.07 17.35
CA LYS A 227 -5.49 -9.08 18.25
C LYS A 227 -5.02 -10.31 17.48
N LYS A 228 -5.79 -10.77 16.49
CA LYS A 228 -5.39 -11.89 15.61
C LYS A 228 -4.19 -11.52 14.74
N ILE A 229 -4.19 -10.32 14.17
CA ILE A 229 -3.09 -9.77 13.36
C ILE A 229 -1.80 -9.77 14.20
N LEU A 230 -1.82 -9.18 15.38
CA LEU A 230 -0.65 -9.10 16.27
C LEU A 230 -0.15 -10.48 16.70
N GLY A 231 -1.07 -11.41 17.00
CA GLY A 231 -0.71 -12.80 17.28
C GLY A 231 0.06 -13.44 16.11
N ARG A 232 -0.45 -13.29 14.89
CA ARG A 232 0.22 -13.83 13.69
C ARG A 232 1.52 -13.12 13.37
N MET A 233 1.61 -11.80 13.58
CA MET A 233 2.87 -11.07 13.42
C MET A 233 3.96 -11.63 14.34
N ALA A 234 3.64 -11.88 15.62
CA ALA A 234 4.56 -12.51 16.56
C ALA A 234 4.96 -13.93 16.11
N GLU A 235 4.01 -14.75 15.66
CA GLU A 235 4.30 -16.09 15.11
C GLU A 235 5.25 -16.05 13.91
N LEU A 236 5.17 -15.00 13.08
CA LEU A 236 6.01 -14.82 11.90
C LEU A 236 7.32 -14.05 12.20
N GLY A 237 7.54 -13.65 13.46
CA GLY A 237 8.72 -12.92 13.90
C GLY A 237 8.79 -11.47 13.41
N MET A 238 7.64 -10.83 13.24
CA MET A 238 7.53 -9.41 12.94
C MET A 238 7.39 -8.60 14.23
N THR A 239 7.97 -7.41 14.24
CA THR A 239 7.76 -6.39 15.28
C THR A 239 6.70 -5.41 14.79
N PRO A 240 5.49 -5.35 15.38
CA PRO A 240 4.46 -4.40 14.97
C PRO A 240 4.86 -2.98 15.32
N ILE A 241 4.53 -2.02 14.46
CA ILE A 241 4.49 -0.61 14.83
C ILE A 241 3.04 -0.28 15.22
N LEU A 242 2.82 0.02 16.49
CA LEU A 242 1.50 0.37 17.01
C LEU A 242 1.26 1.88 16.94
N PRO A 243 0.02 2.35 16.75
CA PRO A 243 -0.29 3.77 16.81
C PRO A 243 -0.18 4.33 18.24
N ALA A 244 0.03 5.64 18.33
CA ALA A 244 -0.04 6.46 19.53
C ALA A 244 -0.97 7.67 19.29
N PHE A 245 -1.38 8.37 20.35
CA PHE A 245 -2.38 9.45 20.24
C PHE A 245 -1.81 10.72 19.57
N PRO A 246 -2.28 11.12 18.37
CA PRO A 246 -1.66 12.20 17.62
C PRO A 246 -2.01 13.60 18.13
N GLY A 247 -2.98 13.74 19.04
CA GLY A 247 -3.39 15.03 19.62
C GLY A 247 -4.70 15.60 19.07
N TYR A 248 -5.32 14.97 18.06
CA TYR A 248 -6.61 15.43 17.52
C TYR A 248 -7.79 14.98 18.36
N VAL A 249 -8.73 15.89 18.59
CA VAL A 249 -9.86 15.72 19.51
C VAL A 249 -11.18 16.25 18.91
N PRO A 250 -12.34 15.75 19.36
CA PRO A 250 -13.63 16.33 18.97
C PRO A 250 -13.74 17.81 19.36
N ARG A 251 -14.46 18.60 18.56
CA ARG A 251 -14.72 20.04 18.82
C ARG A 251 -15.35 20.32 20.18
N ALA A 252 -16.03 19.34 20.76
CA ALA A 252 -16.60 19.40 22.09
C ALA A 252 -15.56 19.55 23.21
N VAL A 253 -14.25 19.49 22.90
CA VAL A 253 -13.17 19.58 23.87
C VAL A 253 -13.27 20.81 24.76
N THR A 254 -13.68 21.98 24.25
CA THR A 254 -13.82 23.20 25.08
C THR A 254 -14.94 23.10 26.11
N ARG A 255 -15.90 22.19 25.92
CA ARG A 255 -16.94 21.86 26.91
C ARG A 255 -16.45 20.80 27.90
N VAL A 256 -15.70 19.80 27.41
CA VAL A 256 -15.25 18.64 28.18
C VAL A 256 -14.03 18.96 29.04
N LEU A 257 -13.07 19.71 28.48
CA LEU A 257 -11.81 20.16 29.05
C LEU A 257 -11.69 21.70 28.86
N PRO A 258 -12.36 22.50 29.70
CA PRO A 258 -12.49 23.95 29.48
C PRO A 258 -11.18 24.73 29.64
N ASP A 259 -10.18 24.15 30.30
CA ASP A 259 -8.83 24.69 30.50
C ASP A 259 -7.80 24.15 29.49
N ALA A 260 -8.21 23.32 28.53
CA ALA A 260 -7.32 22.77 27.52
C ALA A 260 -6.83 23.81 26.51
N GLU A 261 -5.52 23.78 26.25
CA GLU A 261 -4.89 24.56 25.19
C GLU A 261 -5.03 23.86 23.84
N VAL A 262 -5.96 24.36 23.03
CA VAL A 262 -6.28 23.82 21.72
C VAL A 262 -6.11 24.86 20.63
N VAL A 263 -5.69 24.39 19.45
CA VAL A 263 -5.70 25.15 18.19
C VAL A 263 -6.48 24.35 17.15
N ASN A 264 -6.93 24.99 16.08
CA ASN A 264 -7.43 24.25 14.93
C ASN A 264 -6.29 24.03 13.94
N ALA A 265 -6.18 22.81 13.41
CA ALA A 265 -5.25 22.52 12.34
C ALA A 265 -5.58 23.31 11.06
N SER A 266 -4.62 23.36 10.13
CA SER A 266 -4.82 24.00 8.82
C SER A 266 -5.96 23.34 8.04
N GLN A 267 -6.64 24.12 7.19
CA GLN A 267 -7.61 23.57 6.25
C GLN A 267 -6.86 22.66 5.25
N TRP A 268 -7.26 21.40 5.15
CA TRP A 268 -6.60 20.42 4.29
C TRP A 268 -7.38 20.22 2.98
N ALA A 269 -6.65 20.13 1.86
CA ALA A 269 -7.18 19.87 0.51
C ALA A 269 -8.36 20.77 0.07
N GLU A 270 -8.39 22.03 0.54
CA GLU A 270 -9.48 22.99 0.32
C GLU A 270 -10.86 22.51 0.81
N MET A 271 -10.90 21.45 1.62
CA MET A 271 -12.13 20.87 2.11
C MET A 271 -12.84 21.82 3.07
N ASP A 272 -14.17 21.82 3.06
CA ASP A 272 -14.98 22.65 3.95
C ASP A 272 -14.49 22.51 5.41
N PRO A 273 -14.24 23.62 6.12
CA PRO A 273 -13.77 23.60 7.50
C PRO A 273 -14.62 22.75 8.45
N LYS A 274 -15.89 22.43 8.14
CA LYS A 274 -16.69 21.49 8.95
C LYS A 274 -16.16 20.05 8.91
N TYR A 275 -15.47 19.66 7.84
CA TYR A 275 -14.91 18.33 7.62
C TYR A 275 -13.38 18.29 7.71
N SER A 276 -12.73 19.44 7.87
CA SER A 276 -11.29 19.59 8.13
C SER A 276 -11.07 20.48 9.35
N ASN A 277 -9.94 21.20 9.44
CA ASN A 277 -9.60 22.09 10.56
C ASN A 277 -9.79 21.42 11.92
N THR A 278 -9.35 20.17 12.02
CA THR A 278 -9.56 19.33 13.20
C THR A 278 -8.93 19.99 14.42
N THR A 279 -9.64 19.95 15.54
CA THR A 279 -9.15 20.54 16.78
C THR A 279 -7.97 19.72 17.29
N PHE A 280 -6.85 20.40 17.53
CA PHE A 280 -5.57 19.85 17.93
C PHE A 280 -5.23 20.33 19.33
N LEU A 281 -5.07 19.37 20.24
CA LEU A 281 -4.66 19.59 21.62
C LEU A 281 -3.13 19.69 21.69
N GLN A 282 -2.63 20.82 22.17
CA GLN A 282 -1.19 21.08 22.15
C GLN A 282 -0.42 20.03 22.97
N PRO A 283 0.73 19.51 22.50
CA PRO A 283 1.46 18.44 23.20
C PRO A 283 2.00 18.82 24.58
N PHE A 284 2.23 20.11 24.83
CA PHE A 284 2.63 20.64 26.15
C PHE A 284 1.45 20.87 27.11
N ASP A 285 0.21 20.67 26.66
CA ASP A 285 -0.97 20.73 27.53
C ASP A 285 -1.03 19.49 28.45
N PRO A 286 -1.29 19.64 29.77
CA PRO A 286 -1.37 18.51 30.70
C PRO A 286 -2.42 17.46 30.33
N HIS A 287 -3.52 17.84 29.69
CA HIS A 287 -4.52 16.90 29.19
C HIS A 287 -4.01 16.10 28.00
N SER A 288 -3.17 16.68 27.15
CA SER A 288 -2.53 15.94 26.04
C SER A 288 -1.68 14.80 26.58
N VAL A 289 -0.84 15.10 27.57
CA VAL A 289 -0.01 14.10 28.26
C VAL A 289 -0.87 13.02 28.93
N ARG A 290 -1.99 13.40 29.56
CA ARG A 290 -2.93 12.44 30.18
C ARG A 290 -3.58 11.52 29.15
N LEU A 291 -4.07 12.07 28.03
CA LEU A 291 -4.70 11.29 26.96
C LEU A 291 -3.70 10.35 26.29
N GLN A 292 -2.48 10.83 26.03
CA GLN A 292 -1.38 10.02 25.49
C GLN A 292 -1.05 8.84 26.41
N LYS A 293 -0.85 9.10 27.71
CA LYS A 293 -0.58 8.06 28.71
C LYS A 293 -1.70 7.02 28.75
N SER A 294 -2.95 7.48 28.77
CA SER A 294 -4.12 6.60 28.75
C SER A 294 -4.15 5.75 27.48
N PHE A 295 -3.91 6.34 26.32
CA PHE A 295 -3.90 5.63 25.04
C PHE A 295 -2.85 4.51 25.01
N VAL A 296 -1.59 4.84 25.30
CA VAL A 296 -0.49 3.86 25.27
C VAL A 296 -0.69 2.79 26.34
N SER A 297 -1.12 3.16 27.55
CA SER A 297 -1.37 2.18 28.63
C SER A 297 -2.50 1.20 28.27
N LYS A 298 -3.60 1.68 27.69
CA LYS A 298 -4.70 0.81 27.22
C LYS A 298 -4.28 -0.09 26.05
N SER A 299 -3.40 0.40 25.17
CA SER A 299 -2.81 -0.41 24.10
C SER A 299 -1.99 -1.57 24.68
N ILE A 300 -1.12 -1.29 25.65
CA ILE A 300 -0.31 -2.30 26.35
C ILE A 300 -1.20 -3.27 27.14
N GLU A 301 -2.24 -2.78 27.81
CA GLU A 301 -3.21 -3.63 28.52
C GLU A 301 -3.94 -4.58 27.54
N ALA A 302 -4.35 -4.07 26.38
CA ALA A 302 -5.10 -4.81 25.38
C ALA A 302 -4.27 -5.87 24.65
N TYR A 303 -3.03 -5.53 24.29
CA TYR A 303 -2.21 -6.33 23.37
C TYR A 303 -1.01 -6.99 24.05
N GLY A 304 -0.62 -6.53 25.24
CA GLY A 304 0.63 -6.89 25.89
C GLY A 304 1.83 -6.08 25.38
N ASN A 305 3.01 -6.36 25.92
CA ASN A 305 4.26 -5.73 25.47
C ASN A 305 4.76 -6.40 24.17
N VAL A 306 4.09 -6.11 23.06
CA VAL A 306 4.40 -6.69 21.74
C VAL A 306 5.41 -5.88 20.93
N THR A 307 5.70 -4.65 21.34
CA THR A 307 6.61 -3.74 20.64
C THR A 307 7.01 -2.55 21.52
N HIS A 308 8.12 -1.91 21.13
CA HIS A 308 8.50 -0.57 21.59
C HIS A 308 8.34 0.48 20.48
N PHE A 309 7.85 0.12 19.30
CA PHE A 309 7.69 1.03 18.17
C PHE A 309 6.29 1.63 18.13
N TYR A 310 6.21 2.95 18.28
CA TYR A 310 4.95 3.70 18.24
C TYR A 310 4.98 4.73 17.11
N THR A 311 3.99 4.70 16.24
CA THR A 311 3.82 5.72 15.21
C THR A 311 2.85 6.82 15.64
N LEU A 312 3.24 8.07 15.35
CA LEU A 312 2.50 9.27 15.70
C LEU A 312 2.89 10.39 14.74
N ASP A 313 1.93 10.93 13.99
CA ASP A 313 2.13 12.02 13.03
C ASP A 313 1.13 13.16 13.29
N GLN A 314 1.64 14.36 13.63
CA GLN A 314 0.82 15.53 14.06
C GLN A 314 0.71 16.63 13.00
N PHE A 315 1.52 16.57 11.94
CA PHE A 315 1.59 17.61 10.92
C PHE A 315 1.69 17.00 9.51
N ASN A 316 1.11 15.81 9.33
CA ASN A 316 1.01 15.20 8.01
C ASN A 316 0.16 16.08 7.10
N GLU A 317 0.77 16.67 6.07
CA GLU A 317 0.12 17.65 5.19
C GLU A 317 -0.60 18.79 5.93
N MET A 318 -0.08 19.16 7.09
CA MET A 318 -0.56 20.31 7.85
C MET A 318 0.59 21.17 8.34
N ILE A 319 0.34 22.47 8.50
CA ILE A 319 1.34 23.43 8.97
C ILE A 319 1.14 23.64 10.48
N PRO A 320 2.18 23.46 11.32
CA PRO A 320 2.14 23.76 12.74
C PRO A 320 1.74 25.22 13.01
N SER A 321 1.13 25.48 14.18
CA SER A 321 0.68 26.83 14.57
C SER A 321 1.81 27.85 14.70
N SER A 322 3.06 27.40 14.85
CA SER A 322 4.25 28.24 14.83
C SER A 322 5.41 27.51 14.16
N GLY A 323 6.17 28.23 13.33
CA GLY A 323 7.43 27.75 12.74
C GLY A 323 8.67 28.17 13.52
N ASP A 324 8.51 28.65 14.74
CA ASP A 324 9.61 28.93 15.67
C ASP A 324 10.32 27.61 16.05
N PRO A 325 11.64 27.51 15.86
CA PRO A 325 12.41 26.34 16.27
C PRO A 325 12.20 25.94 17.75
N GLU A 326 12.04 26.87 18.69
CA GLU A 326 11.81 26.51 20.10
C GLU A 326 10.44 25.87 20.31
N PHE A 327 9.41 26.36 19.62
CA PHE A 327 8.09 25.75 19.62
C PHE A 327 8.13 24.31 19.08
N LEU A 328 8.78 24.10 17.93
CA LEU A 328 8.91 22.78 17.31
C LEU A 328 9.70 21.79 18.18
N ARG A 329 10.77 22.27 18.85
CA ARG A 329 11.48 21.48 19.86
C ARG A 329 10.55 21.06 20.98
N ASN A 330 9.84 22.00 21.59
CA ASN A 330 8.95 21.70 22.72
C ASN A 330 7.84 20.72 22.31
N VAL A 331 7.23 20.88 21.13
CA VAL A 331 6.23 19.92 20.60
C VAL A 331 6.79 18.51 20.58
N SER A 332 7.95 18.31 19.94
CA SER A 332 8.56 16.98 19.82
C SER A 332 9.02 16.41 21.17
N GLU A 333 9.59 17.23 22.05
CA GLU A 333 10.07 16.83 23.38
C GLU A 333 8.91 16.35 24.28
N GLN A 334 7.78 17.07 24.26
CA GLN A 334 6.61 16.68 25.06
C GLN A 334 5.93 15.43 24.49
N THR A 335 5.80 15.32 23.17
CA THR A 335 5.26 14.12 22.51
C THR A 335 6.09 12.89 22.88
N MET A 336 7.42 12.95 22.73
CA MET A 336 8.30 11.84 23.08
C MET A 336 8.26 11.55 24.59
N GLY A 337 8.33 12.58 25.43
CA GLY A 337 8.27 12.44 26.89
C GLY A 337 6.99 11.77 27.37
N ALA A 338 5.85 12.07 26.74
CA ALA A 338 4.56 11.47 27.09
C ALA A 338 4.51 9.98 26.74
N ILE A 339 5.02 9.56 25.57
CA ILE A 339 5.13 8.12 25.22
C ILE A 339 6.10 7.42 26.18
N LYS A 340 7.31 7.98 26.38
CA LYS A 340 8.35 7.37 27.24
C LYS A 340 7.97 7.28 28.72
N SER A 341 6.99 8.08 29.15
CA SER A 341 6.47 8.00 30.52
C SER A 341 5.66 6.72 30.80
N VAL A 342 5.24 6.00 29.74
CA VAL A 342 4.59 4.69 29.84
C VAL A 342 5.55 3.58 29.42
N ASP A 343 6.27 3.79 28.31
CA ASP A 343 7.25 2.83 27.78
C ASP A 343 8.64 3.49 27.67
N PRO A 344 9.54 3.32 28.66
CA PRO A 344 10.86 3.94 28.67
C PRO A 344 11.76 3.58 27.48
N ASP A 345 11.48 2.48 26.79
CA ASP A 345 12.26 1.98 25.64
C ASP A 345 11.62 2.36 24.30
N ALA A 346 10.54 3.15 24.32
CA ALA A 346 9.79 3.53 23.13
C ALA A 346 10.66 4.19 22.04
N THR A 347 10.47 3.75 20.81
CA THR A 347 10.88 4.40 19.57
C THR A 347 9.68 5.10 18.96
N TRP A 348 9.78 6.42 18.77
CA TRP A 348 8.83 7.17 17.97
C TRP A 348 9.14 7.01 16.48
N VAL A 349 8.28 6.29 15.78
CA VAL A 349 8.29 6.18 14.32
C VAL A 349 7.48 7.34 13.73
N MET A 350 8.08 8.12 12.83
CA MET A 350 7.38 9.24 12.19
C MET A 350 7.62 9.28 10.69
N GLN A 351 6.61 9.73 9.94
CA GLN A 351 6.72 9.95 8.50
C GLN A 351 7.51 11.22 8.22
N GLY A 352 8.52 11.12 7.34
CA GLY A 352 9.28 12.26 6.81
C GLY A 352 8.56 13.02 5.70
N TRP A 353 7.34 12.61 5.31
CA TRP A 353 6.56 13.19 4.22
C TRP A 353 6.38 14.71 4.35
N LEU A 354 6.10 15.20 5.56
CA LEU A 354 5.88 16.62 5.83
C LEU A 354 7.06 17.49 5.35
N PHE A 355 8.30 16.98 5.45
CA PHE A 355 9.51 17.70 5.06
C PHE A 355 9.66 17.85 3.55
N TYR A 356 9.04 16.95 2.78
CA TYR A 356 8.97 17.03 1.32
C TYR A 356 7.78 17.88 0.87
N ILE A 357 6.55 17.50 1.27
CA ILE A 357 5.31 18.09 0.72
C ILE A 357 5.19 19.58 1.05
N PHE A 358 5.76 20.02 2.18
CA PHE A 358 5.84 21.42 2.58
C PHE A 358 7.29 21.89 2.76
N ALA A 359 8.16 21.58 1.79
CA ALA A 359 9.56 22.00 1.80
C ALA A 359 9.77 23.53 1.93
N ASP A 360 8.81 24.35 1.45
CA ASP A 360 8.83 25.81 1.63
C ASP A 360 8.70 26.23 3.11
N TYR A 361 7.97 25.44 3.91
CA TYR A 361 7.82 25.66 5.35
C TYR A 361 8.96 24.98 6.11
N TRP A 362 9.28 23.72 5.81
CA TRP A 362 10.25 22.90 6.54
C TRP A 362 11.70 23.20 6.11
N SER A 363 12.21 24.35 6.55
CA SER A 363 13.64 24.66 6.43
C SER A 363 14.49 23.67 7.24
N THR A 364 15.78 23.52 6.87
CA THR A 364 16.72 22.65 7.60
C THR A 364 16.73 22.91 9.10
N GLU A 365 16.68 24.18 9.54
CA GLU A 365 16.64 24.56 10.96
C GLU A 365 15.35 24.08 11.66
N ARG A 366 14.20 24.18 10.99
CA ARG A 366 12.91 23.70 11.54
C ARG A 366 12.87 22.18 11.61
N ILE A 367 13.39 21.49 10.60
CA ILE A 367 13.49 20.03 10.62
C ILE A 367 14.41 19.60 11.78
N GLU A 368 15.59 20.20 11.92
CA GLU A 368 16.53 19.87 13.00
C GLU A 368 15.91 20.12 14.38
N ALA A 369 15.18 21.23 14.54
CA ALA A 369 14.46 21.55 15.77
C ALA A 369 13.37 20.51 16.10
N TYR A 370 12.53 20.17 15.12
CA TYR A 370 11.45 19.21 15.31
C TYR A 370 11.95 17.78 15.56
N LEU A 371 13.11 17.41 15.02
CA LEU A 371 13.72 16.10 15.24
C LEU A 371 14.60 16.04 16.50
N SER A 372 14.64 17.08 17.34
CA SER A 372 15.60 17.14 18.46
C SER A 372 15.24 16.26 19.67
N ALA A 373 13.98 15.86 19.83
CA ALA A 373 13.47 15.19 21.04
C ALA A 373 14.13 13.86 21.41
N GLY A 374 14.55 13.07 20.41
CA GLY A 374 15.19 11.78 20.66
C GLY A 374 16.62 11.93 21.17
N LYS A 375 16.89 11.61 22.43
CA LYS A 375 18.25 11.75 23.02
C LYS A 375 19.13 10.57 22.66
N GLU A 376 18.54 9.39 22.62
CA GLU A 376 19.20 8.15 22.21
C GLU A 376 18.98 7.88 20.72
N PHE A 377 19.90 7.14 20.10
CA PHE A 377 19.82 6.77 18.69
C PHE A 377 18.48 6.12 18.29
N ARG A 378 17.91 5.34 19.22
CA ARG A 378 16.68 4.56 19.00
C ARG A 378 15.40 5.26 19.43
N ASP A 379 15.50 6.45 20.00
CA ASP A 379 14.31 7.20 20.43
C ASP A 379 13.44 7.62 19.24
N MET A 380 14.03 7.80 18.05
CA MET A 380 13.29 8.17 16.85
C MET A 380 13.72 7.33 15.65
N LEU A 381 12.74 6.90 14.87
CA LEU A 381 12.93 6.27 13.57
C LEU A 381 12.15 7.05 12.51
N ILE A 382 12.87 7.68 11.58
CA ILE A 382 12.27 8.49 10.52
C ILE A 382 12.01 7.62 9.30
N LEU A 383 10.79 7.63 8.77
CA LEU A 383 10.48 7.03 7.48
C LEU A 383 10.73 8.08 6.39
N ASP A 384 11.84 7.97 5.64
CA ASP A 384 12.08 8.81 4.46
C ASP A 384 11.16 8.31 3.34
N LEU A 385 9.91 8.77 3.39
CA LEU A 385 8.76 8.04 2.88
C LEU A 385 8.80 7.83 1.35
N PHE A 386 9.27 8.86 0.64
CA PHE A 386 9.26 8.95 -0.83
C PHE A 386 10.67 9.08 -1.40
N ALA A 387 11.60 8.29 -0.87
CA ALA A 387 13.03 8.44 -1.12
C ALA A 387 13.48 7.93 -2.50
N GLU A 388 12.64 7.17 -3.21
CA GLU A 388 12.86 6.76 -4.60
C GLU A 388 12.84 7.94 -5.57
N SER A 389 12.05 8.98 -5.24
CA SER A 389 11.87 10.18 -6.05
C SER A 389 12.44 11.43 -5.39
N PHE A 390 12.15 11.66 -4.11
CA PHE A 390 12.57 12.84 -3.35
C PHE A 390 13.16 12.48 -1.98
N PRO A 391 14.41 11.99 -1.94
CA PRO A 391 15.08 11.60 -0.70
C PRO A 391 15.38 12.82 0.20
N VAL A 392 14.67 12.93 1.33
CA VAL A 392 14.88 14.01 2.31
C VAL A 392 16.22 13.85 3.02
N TRP A 393 16.72 12.62 3.17
CA TRP A 393 18.01 12.33 3.81
C TRP A 393 19.18 13.12 3.17
N LYS A 394 19.12 13.40 1.86
CA LYS A 394 20.18 14.13 1.14
C LYS A 394 20.34 15.58 1.66
N ASN A 395 19.22 16.21 2.02
CA ASN A 395 19.18 17.62 2.43
C ASN A 395 19.25 17.82 3.95
N THR A 396 19.17 16.73 4.72
CA THR A 396 19.16 16.73 6.19
C THR A 396 20.39 16.05 6.79
N LYS A 397 21.41 15.77 5.97
CA LYS A 397 22.64 15.04 6.36
C LYS A 397 22.32 13.68 7.00
N GLY A 398 21.32 12.97 6.45
CA GLY A 398 20.75 11.78 7.05
C GLY A 398 20.02 12.09 8.35
N PHE A 399 19.03 12.99 8.30
CA PHE A 399 18.19 13.38 9.45
C PHE A 399 18.97 13.72 10.72
N PHE A 400 20.08 14.46 10.57
CA PHE A 400 20.92 14.92 11.69
C PHE A 400 21.39 13.78 12.61
N GLY A 401 21.58 12.58 12.05
CA GLY A 401 22.04 11.39 12.77
C GLY A 401 20.93 10.53 13.40
N LYS A 402 19.65 10.90 13.26
CA LYS A 402 18.54 10.02 13.67
C LYS A 402 18.49 8.76 12.82
N ALA A 403 18.02 7.66 13.40
CA ALA A 403 17.79 6.45 12.63
C ALA A 403 16.72 6.71 11.56
N PHE A 404 16.92 6.19 10.34
CA PHE A 404 15.92 6.30 9.30
C PHE A 404 15.78 5.04 8.44
N VAL A 405 14.60 4.89 7.84
CA VAL A 405 14.26 3.88 6.85
C VAL A 405 14.16 4.57 5.49
N TRP A 406 14.85 4.05 4.48
CA TRP A 406 14.66 4.47 3.10
C TRP A 406 13.40 3.78 2.57
N CYS A 407 12.37 4.54 2.21
CA CYS A 407 11.12 3.98 1.72
C CYS A 407 10.87 4.33 0.26
N GLN A 408 10.07 3.48 -0.41
CA GLN A 408 9.36 3.86 -1.63
C GLN A 408 7.86 4.00 -1.36
N VAL A 409 7.22 5.02 -1.93
CA VAL A 409 5.76 5.09 -2.01
C VAL A 409 5.28 4.33 -3.23
N GLN A 410 5.95 4.49 -4.38
CA GLN A 410 5.65 3.83 -5.66
C GLN A 410 4.29 4.22 -6.29
N GLU A 411 3.20 4.17 -5.54
CA GLU A 411 1.85 4.53 -6.01
C GLU A 411 1.02 5.25 -4.94
N PHE A 412 0.15 6.13 -5.42
CA PHE A 412 -0.71 7.00 -4.62
C PHE A 412 -2.17 6.66 -4.92
N GLY A 413 -3.03 6.64 -3.89
CA GLY A 413 -4.47 6.38 -4.00
C GLY A 413 -4.87 4.92 -4.19
N GLY A 414 -3.96 3.96 -4.30
CA GLY A 414 -4.31 2.60 -4.73
C GLY A 414 -4.45 2.48 -6.25
N ASN A 415 -3.81 3.37 -7.02
CA ASN A 415 -4.09 3.58 -8.43
C ASN A 415 -3.42 2.51 -9.30
N ASN A 416 -4.13 1.99 -10.30
CA ASN A 416 -3.55 1.06 -11.26
C ASN A 416 -2.78 1.79 -12.36
N GLY A 417 -1.70 1.18 -12.84
CA GLY A 417 -0.90 1.66 -13.96
C GLY A 417 0.51 1.10 -13.89
N PHE A 418 1.14 0.84 -15.05
CA PHE A 418 2.54 0.42 -15.05
C PHE A 418 3.47 1.60 -14.82
N TYR A 419 4.25 1.48 -13.76
CA TYR A 419 5.17 2.50 -13.32
C TYR A 419 6.27 1.90 -12.46
N GLY A 420 7.45 2.53 -12.46
CA GLY A 420 8.49 2.24 -11.49
C GLY A 420 9.78 3.00 -11.75
N HIS A 421 10.63 3.00 -10.75
CA HIS A 421 12.00 3.51 -10.82
C HIS A 421 13.00 2.41 -10.52
N VAL A 422 12.96 1.32 -11.30
CA VAL A 422 13.73 0.09 -10.98
C VAL A 422 15.23 0.32 -10.79
N ALA A 423 15.83 1.32 -11.44
CA ALA A 423 17.20 1.74 -11.17
C ALA A 423 17.35 2.45 -9.81
N ASN A 424 16.50 3.44 -9.51
CA ASN A 424 16.62 4.20 -8.26
C ASN A 424 16.34 3.36 -7.01
N ILE A 425 15.41 2.41 -7.07
CA ILE A 425 15.06 1.58 -5.90
C ILE A 425 16.17 0.58 -5.55
N THR A 426 17.17 0.40 -6.42
CA THR A 426 18.37 -0.38 -6.11
C THR A 426 19.57 0.50 -5.79
N GLU A 427 19.80 1.54 -6.59
CA GLU A 427 20.93 2.46 -6.45
C GLU A 427 20.78 3.39 -5.25
N GLY A 428 19.57 3.91 -5.01
CA GLY A 428 19.26 4.88 -3.95
C GLY A 428 19.54 4.35 -2.54
N PRO A 429 18.97 3.18 -2.14
CA PRO A 429 19.28 2.57 -0.85
C PRO A 429 20.76 2.24 -0.69
N ALA A 430 21.42 1.76 -1.74
CA ALA A 430 22.86 1.45 -1.71
C ALA A 430 23.71 2.72 -1.51
N GLU A 431 23.34 3.83 -2.17
CA GLU A 431 23.97 5.14 -1.99
C GLU A 431 23.81 5.65 -0.55
N ALA A 432 22.58 5.65 -0.05
CA ALA A 432 22.24 6.14 1.28
C ALA A 432 23.00 5.37 2.36
N MET A 433 23.02 4.03 2.28
CA MET A 433 23.72 3.17 3.23
C MET A 433 25.24 3.34 3.21
N ALA A 434 25.83 3.57 2.03
CA ALA A 434 27.26 3.83 1.90
C ALA A 434 27.69 5.16 2.55
N LYS A 435 26.76 6.13 2.63
CA LYS A 435 27.02 7.48 3.19
C LYS A 435 26.61 7.63 4.64
N HIS A 436 25.57 6.92 5.07
CA HIS A 436 24.88 7.13 6.34
C HIS A 436 24.67 5.82 7.10
N PRO A 437 25.51 5.53 8.12
CA PRO A 437 25.36 4.32 8.94
C PRO A 437 24.09 4.33 9.82
N ASN A 438 23.43 5.48 9.96
CA ASN A 438 22.14 5.64 10.61
C ASN A 438 20.94 5.28 9.71
N MET A 439 21.17 4.87 8.45
CA MET A 439 20.16 4.19 7.67
C MET A 439 20.00 2.76 8.19
N VAL A 440 18.90 2.49 8.88
CA VAL A 440 18.66 1.22 9.58
C VAL A 440 17.55 0.39 8.94
N GLY A 441 16.96 0.87 7.85
CA GLY A 441 15.94 0.09 7.17
C GLY A 441 15.72 0.47 5.72
N ILE A 442 15.04 -0.43 5.03
CA ILE A 442 14.50 -0.27 3.68
C ILE A 442 13.05 -0.72 3.73
N GLY A 443 12.11 -0.04 3.05
CA GLY A 443 10.72 -0.46 3.13
C GLY A 443 9.79 0.06 2.04
N ASN A 444 8.59 -0.51 2.02
CA ASN A 444 7.51 -0.06 1.16
C ASN A 444 6.50 0.73 2.00
N ALA A 445 6.14 1.91 1.53
CA ALA A 445 5.16 2.81 2.12
C ALA A 445 4.11 3.24 1.08
N GLY A 446 3.73 2.33 0.19
CA GLY A 446 2.73 2.61 -0.83
C GLY A 446 1.35 2.86 -0.25
N GLU A 447 0.64 3.81 -0.86
CA GLU A 447 -0.67 4.21 -0.35
C GLU A 447 -1.72 3.11 -0.47
N GLY A 448 -1.56 2.21 -1.44
CA GLY A 448 -2.33 0.98 -1.58
C GLY A 448 -1.52 -0.13 -2.23
N GLN A 449 -2.22 -1.08 -2.82
CA GLN A 449 -1.62 -2.19 -3.57
C GLN A 449 -2.04 -2.17 -5.05
N GLY A 450 -2.02 -1.02 -5.74
CA GLY A 450 -2.57 -0.85 -7.10
C GLY A 450 -1.97 -1.70 -8.24
N GLY A 451 -0.98 -2.56 -7.99
CA GLY A 451 -0.31 -3.41 -8.99
C GLY A 451 1.21 -3.41 -8.81
N ASN A 452 1.96 -3.62 -9.89
CA ASN A 452 3.43 -3.45 -9.93
C ASN A 452 4.22 -4.27 -8.87
N GLU A 453 3.71 -5.43 -8.46
CA GLU A 453 4.27 -6.25 -7.37
C GLU A 453 5.79 -6.53 -7.52
N VAL A 454 6.29 -6.62 -8.76
CA VAL A 454 7.71 -6.79 -9.05
C VAL A 454 8.58 -5.70 -8.41
N VAL A 455 8.09 -4.46 -8.37
CA VAL A 455 8.80 -3.28 -7.86
C VAL A 455 8.88 -3.33 -6.33
N TYR A 456 7.76 -3.65 -5.67
CA TYR A 456 7.71 -3.85 -4.21
C TYR A 456 8.60 -5.00 -3.74
N SER A 457 8.53 -6.14 -4.45
CA SER A 457 9.37 -7.30 -4.17
C SER A 457 10.86 -6.99 -4.37
N MET A 458 11.21 -6.21 -5.40
CA MET A 458 12.59 -5.88 -5.71
C MET A 458 13.24 -5.01 -4.63
N LEU A 459 12.51 -4.03 -4.08
CA LEU A 459 13.05 -3.20 -2.99
C LEU A 459 13.27 -4.00 -1.70
N LEU A 460 12.36 -4.93 -1.37
CA LEU A 460 12.55 -5.80 -0.21
C LEU A 460 13.77 -6.73 -0.40
N ASP A 461 13.99 -7.21 -1.63
CA ASP A 461 15.18 -7.98 -1.96
C ASP A 461 16.46 -7.13 -1.93
N GLN A 462 16.38 -5.84 -2.28
CA GLN A 462 17.50 -4.90 -2.13
C GLN A 462 17.97 -4.75 -0.68
N ALA A 463 17.09 -4.97 0.30
CA ALA A 463 17.45 -5.01 1.73
C ALA A 463 18.37 -6.18 2.12
N TRP A 464 18.64 -7.11 1.20
CA TRP A 464 19.57 -8.22 1.35
C TRP A 464 20.87 -8.04 0.56
N SER A 465 21.10 -6.84 0.02
CA SER A 465 22.31 -6.48 -0.69
C SER A 465 22.84 -5.11 -0.25
N LYS A 466 24.16 -4.99 -0.12
CA LYS A 466 24.84 -3.72 0.14
C LYS A 466 25.11 -2.91 -1.13
N THR A 467 25.00 -3.55 -2.29
CA THR A 467 25.17 -2.94 -3.61
C THR A 467 23.86 -3.02 -4.37
N ALA A 468 23.69 -2.16 -5.38
CA ALA A 468 22.52 -2.20 -6.25
C ALA A 468 22.34 -3.60 -6.88
N LEU A 469 21.12 -4.13 -6.84
CA LEU A 469 20.73 -5.33 -7.60
C LEU A 469 20.72 -5.03 -9.10
N ASP A 470 20.97 -6.07 -9.92
CA ASP A 470 20.84 -6.00 -11.38
C ASP A 470 19.36 -6.12 -11.79
N PRO A 471 18.73 -5.04 -12.30
CA PRO A 471 17.32 -5.08 -12.67
C PRO A 471 17.01 -6.01 -13.84
N GLU A 472 17.93 -6.20 -14.79
CA GLU A 472 17.72 -7.09 -15.93
C GLU A 472 17.64 -8.54 -15.44
N GLN A 473 18.63 -8.98 -14.67
CA GLN A 473 18.64 -10.32 -14.11
C GLN A 473 17.45 -10.55 -13.17
N TYR A 474 17.08 -9.54 -12.38
CA TYR A 474 15.95 -9.65 -11.46
C TYR A 474 14.63 -9.88 -12.21
N PHE A 475 14.35 -9.11 -13.26
CA PHE A 475 13.14 -9.26 -14.08
C PHE A 475 13.15 -10.58 -14.84
N ARG A 476 14.30 -11.07 -15.32
CA ARG A 476 14.39 -12.42 -15.90
C ARG A 476 13.99 -13.48 -14.87
N ASN A 477 14.49 -13.40 -13.64
CA ASN A 477 14.11 -14.32 -12.57
C ASN A 477 12.63 -14.19 -12.20
N TRP A 478 12.07 -12.98 -12.23
CA TRP A 478 10.65 -12.72 -12.02
C TRP A 478 9.79 -13.49 -13.03
N VAL A 479 10.12 -13.37 -14.32
CA VAL A 479 9.44 -14.11 -15.38
C VAL A 479 9.52 -15.62 -15.17
N THR A 480 10.69 -16.13 -14.79
CA THR A 480 10.86 -17.56 -14.49
C THR A 480 9.93 -17.99 -13.36
N ARG A 481 9.99 -17.38 -12.17
CA ARG A 481 9.17 -17.82 -11.03
C ARG A 481 7.66 -17.57 -11.21
N ARG A 482 7.30 -16.55 -12.01
CA ARG A 482 5.90 -16.19 -12.24
C ARG A 482 5.19 -17.15 -13.20
N TYR A 483 5.89 -17.66 -14.22
CA TYR A 483 5.30 -18.50 -15.28
C TYR A 483 5.80 -19.94 -15.31
N SER A 484 6.82 -20.28 -14.53
CA SER A 484 7.17 -21.68 -14.30
C SER A 484 5.99 -22.41 -13.66
N GLY A 485 5.85 -23.70 -13.96
CA GLY A 485 4.82 -24.54 -13.37
C GLY A 485 4.84 -25.94 -13.97
N HIS A 486 4.69 -26.99 -13.17
CA HIS A 486 4.65 -28.39 -13.63
C HIS A 486 5.78 -28.79 -14.62
N GLY A 487 7.00 -28.27 -14.45
CA GLY A 487 8.12 -28.53 -15.36
C GLY A 487 8.00 -27.88 -16.75
N ARG A 488 7.05 -26.96 -16.93
CA ARG A 488 6.86 -26.16 -18.15
C ARG A 488 8.08 -25.28 -18.40
N LYS A 489 8.54 -25.28 -19.65
CA LYS A 489 9.49 -24.27 -20.15
C LYS A 489 8.76 -22.97 -20.46
N VAL A 490 9.20 -21.87 -19.85
CA VAL A 490 8.65 -20.54 -20.11
C VAL A 490 9.01 -20.07 -21.54
N PRO A 491 8.04 -19.62 -22.35
CA PRO A 491 8.29 -19.10 -23.70
C PRO A 491 9.26 -17.91 -23.70
N LYS A 492 10.14 -17.82 -24.71
CA LYS A 492 11.13 -16.73 -24.81
C LYS A 492 10.43 -15.37 -24.92
N GLU A 493 9.30 -15.33 -25.62
CA GLU A 493 8.50 -14.15 -25.85
C GLU A 493 8.06 -13.47 -24.55
N LEU A 494 7.81 -14.24 -23.47
CA LEU A 494 7.45 -13.66 -22.18
C LEU A 494 8.64 -12.95 -21.53
N TYR A 495 9.86 -13.49 -21.65
CA TYR A 495 11.07 -12.78 -21.21
C TYR A 495 11.27 -11.50 -22.01
N ASP A 496 11.09 -11.56 -23.33
CA ASP A 496 11.24 -10.40 -24.20
C ASP A 496 10.17 -9.34 -23.90
N ALA A 497 8.94 -9.73 -23.57
CA ALA A 497 7.87 -8.80 -23.19
C ALA A 497 8.20 -8.07 -21.89
N TRP A 498 8.57 -8.81 -20.84
CA TRP A 498 8.94 -8.22 -19.56
C TRP A 498 10.20 -7.36 -19.64
N GLU A 499 11.15 -7.70 -20.51
CA GLU A 499 12.30 -6.83 -20.77
C GLU A 499 11.87 -5.50 -21.40
N VAL A 500 10.92 -5.52 -22.34
CA VAL A 500 10.34 -4.28 -22.89
C VAL A 500 9.65 -3.47 -21.80
N LEU A 501 8.86 -4.11 -20.92
CA LEU A 501 8.22 -3.42 -19.78
C LEU A 501 9.26 -2.83 -18.82
N ARG A 502 10.33 -3.57 -18.53
CA ARG A 502 11.42 -3.15 -17.64
C ARG A 502 12.07 -1.85 -18.14
N ILE A 503 12.46 -1.79 -19.40
CA ILE A 503 13.16 -0.62 -19.96
C ILE A 503 12.23 0.57 -20.27
N SER A 504 10.92 0.37 -20.23
CA SER A 504 9.91 1.39 -20.51
C SER A 504 9.16 1.77 -19.24
N ALA A 505 7.97 1.21 -19.02
CA ALA A 505 7.06 1.61 -17.96
C ALA A 505 7.62 1.43 -16.54
N TYR A 506 8.49 0.45 -16.31
CA TYR A 506 9.09 0.22 -14.99
C TYR A 506 10.40 0.99 -14.73
N ASN A 507 10.93 1.73 -15.70
CA ASN A 507 12.17 2.48 -15.53
C ASN A 507 12.02 3.95 -15.95
N ASN A 508 11.11 4.65 -15.29
CA ASN A 508 11.00 6.09 -15.44
C ASN A 508 12.21 6.79 -14.81
N THR A 509 12.93 7.59 -15.60
CA THR A 509 14.08 8.38 -15.14
C THR A 509 13.77 9.88 -15.08
N ASN A 510 12.58 10.31 -15.53
CA ASN A 510 12.17 11.70 -15.50
C ASN A 510 11.40 12.02 -14.21
N LEU A 511 12.15 12.17 -13.11
CA LEU A 511 11.57 12.46 -11.78
C LEU A 511 11.05 13.89 -11.64
N ASN A 512 11.51 14.82 -12.47
CA ASN A 512 11.08 16.21 -12.39
C ASN A 512 9.64 16.37 -12.91
N ASP A 513 9.33 15.72 -14.02
CA ASP A 513 8.00 15.83 -14.64
C ASP A 513 7.04 14.74 -14.17
N ALA A 514 7.56 13.58 -13.74
CA ALA A 514 6.75 12.42 -13.35
C ALA A 514 7.34 11.70 -12.13
N PRO A 515 7.36 12.31 -10.94
CA PRO A 515 7.94 11.69 -9.74
C PRO A 515 7.13 10.52 -9.18
N LEU A 516 5.87 10.38 -9.59
CA LEU A 516 4.94 9.33 -9.18
C LEU A 516 4.18 8.75 -10.39
N LEU A 517 3.47 7.64 -10.18
CA LEU A 517 2.56 7.06 -11.18
C LEU A 517 1.48 8.08 -11.58
N PRO A 518 1.44 8.56 -12.83
CA PRO A 518 0.43 9.51 -13.25
C PRO A 518 -0.95 8.88 -13.27
N HIS A 519 -1.94 9.67 -12.89
CA HIS A 519 -3.33 9.27 -12.93
C HIS A 519 -3.77 9.05 -14.39
N THR A 520 -4.45 7.93 -14.65
CA THR A 520 -4.98 7.67 -16.00
C THR A 520 -6.08 8.67 -16.37
N LEU A 521 -6.00 9.19 -17.59
CA LEU A 521 -6.91 10.26 -18.03
C LEU A 521 -8.36 9.79 -18.17
N PHE A 522 -8.59 8.52 -18.50
CA PHE A 522 -9.96 8.04 -18.70
C PHE A 522 -10.77 7.95 -17.40
N ALA A 523 -10.09 7.82 -16.26
CA ALA A 523 -10.73 7.80 -14.95
C ALA A 523 -10.70 9.17 -14.28
N ALA A 524 -10.09 10.17 -14.91
CA ALA A 524 -10.16 11.56 -14.51
C ALA A 524 -11.49 12.21 -14.97
N SER A 525 -12.04 13.10 -14.16
CA SER A 525 -13.21 13.92 -14.51
C SER A 525 -12.96 14.64 -15.84
N PRO A 526 -13.82 14.48 -16.86
CA PRO A 526 -13.56 14.99 -18.20
C PRO A 526 -13.41 16.51 -18.25
N THR A 527 -12.45 16.99 -19.05
CA THR A 527 -12.29 18.42 -19.35
C THR A 527 -11.52 18.59 -20.66
N ILE A 528 -11.72 19.71 -21.36
CA ILE A 528 -10.84 20.10 -22.48
C ILE A 528 -9.53 20.73 -21.99
N ASN A 529 -9.53 21.29 -20.78
CA ASN A 529 -8.40 22.01 -20.21
C ASN A 529 -7.39 21.03 -19.59
N ALA A 530 -6.18 21.53 -19.35
CA ALA A 530 -5.16 20.73 -18.68
C ALA A 530 -5.54 20.57 -17.21
N LYS A 531 -5.36 19.36 -16.67
CA LYS A 531 -5.46 19.10 -15.24
C LYS A 531 -4.15 19.43 -14.52
N ALA A 532 -4.16 19.39 -13.19
CA ALA A 532 -2.99 19.65 -12.35
C ALA A 532 -1.82 18.71 -12.77
N PRO A 533 -0.70 19.27 -13.28
CA PRO A 533 0.31 18.47 -13.97
C PRO A 533 1.10 17.52 -13.08
N MET A 534 1.15 17.76 -11.76
CA MET A 534 1.84 16.85 -10.81
C MET A 534 1.17 15.49 -10.65
N ILE A 535 -0.15 15.42 -10.89
CA ILE A 535 -0.96 14.20 -10.68
C ILE A 535 -1.45 13.66 -12.01
N PHE A 536 -1.82 14.55 -12.94
CA PHE A 536 -2.30 14.21 -14.27
C PHE A 536 -1.31 14.69 -15.32
N ILE A 537 -0.61 13.76 -15.95
CA ILE A 537 0.25 14.06 -17.11
C ILE A 537 -0.57 13.83 -18.36
N GLU A 538 -0.73 14.88 -19.19
CA GLU A 538 -1.45 14.79 -20.46
C GLU A 538 -0.57 14.16 -21.56
N GLY A 539 0.11 13.05 -21.27
CA GLY A 539 1.05 12.37 -22.14
C GLY A 539 1.48 11.01 -21.58
N LEU A 540 2.32 10.30 -22.32
CA LEU A 540 2.86 8.99 -21.91
C LEU A 540 4.33 9.15 -21.49
N LEU A 541 4.74 8.40 -20.46
CA LEU A 541 6.11 8.43 -19.93
C LEU A 541 7.11 7.61 -20.75
N TYR A 542 6.63 6.90 -21.76
CA TYR A 542 7.40 6.01 -22.61
C TYR A 542 6.82 6.04 -24.03
N ASP A 543 7.57 5.49 -24.99
CA ASP A 543 7.08 5.30 -26.36
C ASP A 543 5.92 4.28 -26.36
N PRO A 544 4.68 4.65 -26.75
CA PRO A 544 3.54 3.73 -26.79
C PRO A 544 3.78 2.50 -27.67
N ALA A 545 4.65 2.59 -28.69
CA ALA A 545 4.99 1.44 -29.52
C ALA A 545 5.67 0.31 -28.72
N LEU A 546 6.38 0.64 -27.63
CA LEU A 546 6.98 -0.35 -26.74
C LEU A 546 5.91 -1.12 -25.97
N MET A 547 4.86 -0.46 -25.49
CA MET A 547 3.76 -1.12 -24.79
C MET A 547 2.98 -2.06 -25.73
N ILE A 548 2.71 -1.63 -26.96
CA ILE A 548 2.13 -2.49 -28.02
C ILE A 548 3.05 -3.68 -28.34
N LYS A 549 4.37 -3.47 -28.39
CA LYS A 549 5.34 -4.54 -28.61
C LYS A 549 5.31 -5.57 -27.48
N ALA A 550 5.31 -5.13 -26.21
CA ALA A 550 5.18 -6.02 -25.06
C ALA A 550 3.88 -6.84 -25.11
N TRP A 551 2.76 -6.18 -25.41
CA TRP A 551 1.46 -6.83 -25.58
C TRP A 551 1.45 -7.91 -26.66
N LYS A 552 1.99 -7.61 -27.85
CA LYS A 552 2.12 -8.59 -28.95
C LYS A 552 3.05 -9.76 -28.59
N LEU A 553 4.13 -9.49 -27.86
CA LEU A 553 5.03 -10.54 -27.37
C LEU A 553 4.32 -11.45 -26.36
N MET A 554 3.52 -10.90 -25.43
CA MET A 554 2.74 -11.71 -24.50
C MET A 554 1.72 -12.60 -25.22
N LEU A 555 0.97 -12.05 -26.19
CA LEU A 555 0.04 -12.84 -27.02
C LEU A 555 0.76 -13.96 -27.78
N LYS A 556 1.98 -13.74 -28.25
CA LYS A 556 2.78 -14.77 -28.93
C LYS A 556 3.31 -15.83 -27.96
N GLY A 557 3.68 -15.43 -26.75
CA GLY A 557 4.13 -16.31 -25.66
C GLY A 557 3.00 -16.96 -24.87
N ALA A 558 1.77 -16.99 -25.41
CA ALA A 558 0.56 -17.21 -24.65
C ALA A 558 0.55 -18.48 -23.79
N LEU A 559 0.14 -18.32 -22.53
CA LEU A 559 -0.08 -19.40 -21.56
C LEU A 559 -1.52 -19.33 -21.00
N PHE A 560 -2.52 -19.13 -21.87
CA PHE A 560 -3.92 -19.04 -21.46
C PHE A 560 -4.33 -20.22 -20.56
N GLY A 561 -5.05 -19.90 -19.47
CA GLY A 561 -5.44 -20.86 -18.43
C GLY A 561 -4.47 -20.94 -17.26
N ASP A 562 -3.27 -20.36 -17.39
CA ASP A 562 -2.39 -20.09 -16.25
C ASP A 562 -2.82 -18.78 -15.56
N SER A 563 -3.03 -18.81 -14.25
CA SER A 563 -3.52 -17.64 -13.51
C SER A 563 -2.55 -16.46 -13.52
N SER A 564 -1.23 -16.72 -13.47
CA SER A 564 -0.24 -15.66 -13.55
C SER A 564 -0.26 -14.98 -14.91
N TYR A 565 -0.22 -15.78 -15.98
CA TYR A 565 -0.28 -15.26 -17.35
C TYR A 565 -1.59 -14.52 -17.62
N ASN A 566 -2.74 -15.07 -17.22
CA ASN A 566 -4.03 -14.43 -17.43
C ASN A 566 -4.10 -13.06 -16.73
N HIS A 567 -3.65 -12.97 -15.47
CA HIS A 567 -3.61 -11.70 -14.75
C HIS A 567 -2.73 -10.66 -15.46
N ASP A 568 -1.50 -11.04 -15.83
CA ASP A 568 -0.58 -10.09 -16.49
C ASP A 568 -1.06 -9.70 -17.89
N MET A 569 -1.67 -10.62 -18.63
CA MET A 569 -2.24 -10.34 -19.95
C MET A 569 -3.43 -9.37 -19.86
N VAL A 570 -4.25 -9.45 -18.80
CA VAL A 570 -5.29 -8.45 -18.48
C VAL A 570 -4.65 -7.09 -18.19
N ASP A 571 -3.66 -7.04 -17.30
CA ASP A 571 -3.03 -5.78 -16.88
C ASP A 571 -2.28 -5.08 -18.03
N VAL A 572 -1.59 -5.83 -18.88
CA VAL A 572 -0.92 -5.30 -20.08
C VAL A 572 -1.93 -4.81 -21.11
N THR A 573 -3.03 -5.55 -21.32
CA THR A 573 -4.10 -5.11 -22.25
C THR A 573 -4.79 -3.84 -21.72
N ARG A 574 -5.04 -3.77 -20.39
CA ARG A 574 -5.53 -2.58 -19.70
C ARG A 574 -4.60 -1.39 -19.95
N GLN A 575 -3.29 -1.55 -19.78
CA GLN A 575 -2.33 -0.46 -20.01
C GLN A 575 -2.35 0.00 -21.48
N VAL A 576 -2.34 -0.93 -22.43
CA VAL A 576 -2.41 -0.63 -23.87
C VAL A 576 -3.67 0.18 -24.23
N LEU A 577 -4.83 -0.18 -23.66
CA LEU A 577 -6.09 0.57 -23.87
C LEU A 577 -6.06 1.93 -23.18
N SER A 578 -5.48 2.04 -21.98
CA SER A 578 -5.28 3.30 -21.28
C SER A 578 -4.41 4.27 -22.08
N ASP A 579 -3.32 3.77 -22.68
CA ASP A 579 -2.43 4.56 -23.53
C ASP A 579 -3.15 5.02 -24.80
N ALA A 580 -3.93 4.14 -25.43
CA ALA A 580 -4.74 4.46 -26.60
C ALA A 580 -5.80 5.54 -26.30
N PHE A 581 -6.41 5.50 -25.10
CA PHE A 581 -7.36 6.51 -24.65
C PHE A 581 -6.68 7.87 -24.56
N THR A 582 -5.52 7.93 -23.90
CA THR A 582 -4.74 9.15 -23.69
C THR A 582 -4.41 9.83 -25.03
N LEU A 583 -3.87 9.08 -25.98
CA LEU A 583 -3.52 9.60 -27.31
C LEU A 583 -4.77 10.05 -28.10
N THR A 584 -5.85 9.25 -28.06
CA THR A 584 -7.11 9.61 -28.75
C THR A 584 -7.74 10.87 -28.16
N LEU A 585 -7.65 11.06 -26.83
CA LEU A 585 -8.16 12.23 -26.14
C LEU A 585 -7.36 13.48 -26.50
N GLN A 586 -6.03 13.39 -26.60
CA GLN A 586 -5.19 14.51 -27.05
C GLN A 586 -5.60 14.99 -28.44
N ASP A 587 -5.78 14.06 -29.40
CA ASP A 587 -6.22 14.39 -30.75
C ASP A 587 -7.60 15.05 -30.76
N LEU A 588 -8.53 14.54 -29.95
CA LEU A 588 -9.87 15.11 -29.80
C LEU A 588 -9.78 16.53 -29.24
N LYS A 589 -9.02 16.73 -28.16
CA LYS A 589 -8.81 18.05 -27.53
C LYS A 589 -8.21 19.03 -28.53
N ALA A 590 -7.20 18.61 -29.30
CA ALA A 590 -6.55 19.45 -30.30
C ALA A 590 -7.52 19.89 -31.40
N LYS A 591 -8.30 18.96 -31.99
CA LYS A 591 -9.30 19.29 -33.02
C LYS A 591 -10.39 20.21 -32.50
N TYR A 592 -10.95 19.91 -31.32
CA TYR A 592 -12.01 20.72 -30.73
C TYR A 592 -11.51 22.14 -30.44
N LYS A 593 -10.36 22.28 -29.76
CA LYS A 593 -9.74 23.60 -29.48
C LYS A 593 -9.38 24.36 -30.76
N GLY A 594 -9.05 23.65 -31.83
CA GLY A 594 -8.81 24.23 -33.17
C GLY A 594 -10.08 24.73 -33.88
N GLY A 595 -11.27 24.54 -33.31
CA GLY A 595 -12.53 24.98 -33.88
C GLY A 595 -13.12 24.04 -34.94
N ALA A 596 -12.64 22.80 -35.01
CA ALA A 596 -13.17 21.81 -35.95
C ALA A 596 -14.67 21.53 -35.67
N PRO A 597 -15.50 21.31 -36.71
CA PRO A 597 -16.90 20.95 -36.52
C PRO A 597 -17.03 19.56 -35.87
N ALA A 598 -18.18 19.30 -35.25
CA ALA A 598 -18.47 18.02 -34.58
C ALA A 598 -18.22 16.79 -35.46
N SER A 599 -18.46 16.87 -36.77
CA SER A 599 -18.19 15.79 -37.72
C SER A 599 -16.73 15.34 -37.77
N GLU A 600 -15.77 16.18 -37.37
CA GLU A 600 -14.34 15.90 -37.46
C GLU A 600 -13.70 15.35 -36.17
N PHE A 601 -14.27 15.68 -35.00
CA PHE A 601 -13.76 15.22 -33.70
C PHE A 601 -14.65 14.16 -33.04
N MET A 602 -15.96 14.10 -33.33
CA MET A 602 -16.85 13.08 -32.75
C MET A 602 -16.50 11.62 -33.14
N PRO A 603 -15.88 11.32 -34.30
CA PRO A 603 -15.35 9.97 -34.55
C PRO A 603 -14.29 9.55 -33.52
N LEU A 604 -13.44 10.48 -33.06
CA LEU A 604 -12.49 10.23 -31.95
C LEU A 604 -13.23 10.02 -30.64
N GLY A 605 -14.30 10.78 -30.39
CA GLY A 605 -15.17 10.58 -29.23
C GLY A 605 -15.80 9.18 -29.20
N LYS A 606 -16.30 8.70 -30.34
CA LYS A 606 -16.78 7.31 -30.48
C LYS A 606 -15.66 6.31 -30.17
N LYS A 607 -14.44 6.58 -30.63
CA LYS A 607 -13.26 5.74 -30.35
C LYS A 607 -12.94 5.67 -28.86
N LEU A 608 -12.98 6.79 -28.13
CA LEU A 608 -12.82 6.81 -26.67
C LEU A 608 -13.84 5.89 -25.98
N LEU A 609 -15.12 5.96 -26.39
CA LEU A 609 -16.17 5.13 -25.82
C LEU A 609 -15.99 3.64 -26.14
N VAL A 610 -15.48 3.28 -27.33
CA VAL A 610 -15.13 1.88 -27.67
C VAL A 610 -13.98 1.38 -26.81
N ILE A 611 -12.94 2.20 -26.61
CA ILE A 611 -11.81 1.87 -25.73
C ILE A 611 -12.30 1.54 -24.32
N LEU A 612 -13.18 2.37 -23.74
CA LEU A 612 -13.73 2.14 -22.41
C LEU A 612 -14.55 0.85 -22.31
N LYS A 613 -15.33 0.50 -23.34
CA LYS A 613 -16.07 -0.76 -23.38
C LYS A 613 -15.13 -1.96 -23.46
N ALA A 614 -14.12 -1.91 -24.34
CA ALA A 614 -13.13 -2.96 -24.45
C ALA A 614 -12.35 -3.14 -23.14
N LEU A 615 -12.00 -2.02 -22.49
CA LEU A 615 -11.31 -2.00 -21.20
C LEU A 615 -12.14 -2.69 -20.11
N ASP A 616 -13.39 -2.28 -19.91
CA ASP A 616 -14.31 -2.89 -18.93
C ASP A 616 -14.46 -4.40 -19.18
N THR A 617 -14.62 -4.79 -20.45
CA THR A 617 -14.78 -6.19 -20.86
C THR A 617 -13.54 -7.02 -20.51
N VAL A 618 -12.33 -6.54 -20.79
CA VAL A 618 -11.09 -7.25 -20.45
C VAL A 618 -10.91 -7.35 -18.94
N LEU A 619 -11.16 -6.26 -18.20
CA LEU A 619 -11.03 -6.23 -16.74
C LEU A 619 -11.99 -7.22 -16.07
N SER A 620 -13.18 -7.44 -16.63
CA SER A 620 -14.18 -8.39 -16.11
C SER A 620 -13.70 -9.85 -16.06
N THR A 621 -12.56 -10.16 -16.70
CA THR A 621 -12.00 -11.51 -16.75
C THR A 621 -11.08 -11.87 -15.57
N SER A 622 -10.84 -10.92 -14.65
CA SER A 622 -9.91 -11.09 -13.54
C SER A 622 -10.48 -10.50 -12.25
N LYS A 623 -10.51 -11.31 -11.18
CA LYS A 623 -11.06 -10.92 -9.87
C LYS A 623 -10.41 -9.67 -9.28
N GLY A 624 -9.10 -9.51 -9.47
CA GLY A 624 -8.35 -8.34 -8.98
C GLY A 624 -8.74 -7.01 -9.61
N PHE A 625 -9.61 -7.02 -10.64
CA PHE A 625 -10.07 -5.83 -11.34
C PHE A 625 -11.60 -5.68 -11.33
N LEU A 626 -12.29 -6.17 -10.30
CA LEU A 626 -13.75 -6.10 -10.20
C LEU A 626 -14.21 -5.11 -9.13
N LEU A 627 -15.03 -4.13 -9.52
CA LEU A 627 -15.67 -3.22 -8.57
C LEU A 627 -16.56 -4.00 -7.57
N SER A 628 -17.23 -5.05 -8.05
CA SER A 628 -18.11 -5.88 -7.22
C SER A 628 -17.38 -6.50 -6.03
N SER A 629 -16.09 -6.82 -6.16
CA SER A 629 -15.30 -7.36 -5.03
C SER A 629 -15.13 -6.31 -3.92
N TRP A 630 -14.80 -5.07 -4.29
CA TRP A 630 -14.65 -3.96 -3.35
C TRP A 630 -15.98 -3.62 -2.65
N LEU A 631 -17.06 -3.52 -3.41
CA LEU A 631 -18.38 -3.17 -2.85
C LEU A 631 -18.96 -4.29 -1.99
N SER A 632 -18.79 -5.55 -2.39
CA SER A 632 -19.24 -6.69 -1.58
C SER A 632 -18.49 -6.73 -0.25
N ALA A 633 -17.16 -6.59 -0.26
CA ALA A 633 -16.37 -6.56 0.98
C ALA A 633 -16.81 -5.43 1.93
N ALA A 634 -17.10 -4.24 1.39
CA ALA A 634 -17.62 -3.12 2.19
C ALA A 634 -18.98 -3.44 2.82
N ARG A 635 -19.92 -4.00 2.04
CA ARG A 635 -21.25 -4.39 2.56
C ARG A 635 -21.15 -5.51 3.59
N ASP A 636 -20.36 -6.54 3.32
CA ASP A 636 -20.15 -7.68 4.22
C ASP A 636 -19.55 -7.24 5.56
N SER A 637 -18.76 -6.16 5.57
CA SER A 637 -18.25 -5.54 6.80
C SER A 637 -19.35 -4.98 7.71
N GLY A 638 -20.53 -4.67 7.16
CA GLY A 638 -21.72 -4.26 7.93
C GLY A 638 -22.43 -5.43 8.65
N GLY A 639 -22.11 -6.68 8.30
CA GLY A 639 -22.78 -7.86 8.86
C GLY A 639 -24.28 -7.85 8.59
N ASP A 640 -25.09 -8.12 9.62
CA ASP A 640 -26.55 -8.13 9.53
C ASP A 640 -27.18 -6.71 9.61
N ASP A 641 -26.38 -5.67 9.82
CA ASP A 641 -26.84 -4.28 9.87
C ASP A 641 -26.90 -3.67 8.46
N GLN A 642 -28.11 -3.59 7.93
CA GLN A 642 -28.37 -3.07 6.59
C GLN A 642 -28.01 -1.58 6.44
N GLU A 643 -28.19 -0.78 7.50
CA GLU A 643 -27.83 0.65 7.48
C GLU A 643 -26.32 0.82 7.46
N ALA A 644 -25.59 0.01 8.24
CA ALA A 644 -24.12 -0.03 8.19
C ALA A 644 -23.60 -0.50 6.83
N ALA A 645 -24.19 -1.56 6.27
CA ALA A 645 -23.80 -2.09 4.96
C ALA A 645 -23.97 -1.04 3.83
N ASP A 646 -25.12 -0.33 3.81
CA ASP A 646 -25.37 0.72 2.82
C ASP A 646 -24.44 1.92 3.03
N PHE A 647 -24.16 2.28 4.28
CA PHE A 647 -23.19 3.34 4.62
C PHE A 647 -21.76 2.99 4.21
N PHE A 648 -21.32 1.74 4.42
CA PHE A 648 -19.99 1.28 4.01
C PHE A 648 -19.85 1.20 2.50
N GLU A 649 -20.90 0.79 1.78
CA GLU A 649 -20.89 0.86 0.32
C GLU A 649 -20.79 2.30 -0.19
N TYR A 650 -21.53 3.24 0.41
CA TYR A 650 -21.41 4.67 0.10
C TYR A 650 -19.95 5.15 0.28
N ASN A 651 -19.31 4.78 1.40
CA ASN A 651 -17.90 5.09 1.66
C ASN A 651 -16.98 4.50 0.60
N ALA A 652 -17.18 3.23 0.25
CA ALA A 652 -16.41 2.48 -0.73
C ALA A 652 -16.51 3.10 -2.15
N ARG A 653 -17.71 3.55 -2.55
CA ARG A 653 -17.96 4.25 -3.82
C ARG A 653 -17.36 5.65 -3.82
N ASN A 654 -17.59 6.40 -2.76
CA ASN A 654 -17.13 7.78 -2.62
C ASN A 654 -15.60 7.85 -2.68
N GLN A 655 -14.89 7.01 -1.92
CA GLN A 655 -13.43 7.03 -1.85
C GLN A 655 -12.77 6.90 -3.23
N ILE A 656 -13.22 5.95 -4.06
CA ILE A 656 -12.61 5.65 -5.36
C ILE A 656 -13.08 6.58 -6.49
N THR A 657 -13.88 7.60 -6.16
CA THR A 657 -14.43 8.58 -7.10
C THR A 657 -14.16 10.01 -6.61
N ILE A 658 -15.16 10.73 -6.11
CA ILE A 658 -15.03 12.14 -5.71
C ILE A 658 -14.32 12.34 -4.36
N TRP A 659 -14.05 11.24 -3.66
CA TRP A 659 -13.37 11.13 -2.36
C TRP A 659 -14.15 11.72 -1.17
N GLY A 660 -14.58 12.98 -1.24
CA GLY A 660 -15.27 13.65 -0.14
C GLY A 660 -16.21 14.76 -0.61
N PRO A 661 -17.17 15.18 0.24
CA PRO A 661 -18.08 16.26 -0.10
C PRO A 661 -17.31 17.55 -0.38
N ASP A 662 -17.48 18.09 -1.59
CA ASP A 662 -16.83 19.32 -2.07
C ASP A 662 -15.29 19.26 -2.14
N ALA A 663 -14.69 18.05 -2.10
CA ALA A 663 -13.24 17.84 -2.11
C ALA A 663 -12.63 18.02 -3.52
N LYS A 664 -12.63 19.26 -4.03
CA LYS A 664 -12.20 19.56 -5.41
C LYS A 664 -10.78 19.10 -5.73
N ALA A 665 -9.87 19.14 -4.76
CA ALA A 665 -8.48 18.74 -4.93
C ALA A 665 -8.27 17.22 -4.96
N LEU A 666 -9.27 16.43 -4.54
CA LEU A 666 -9.19 14.98 -4.38
C LEU A 666 -10.11 14.21 -5.32
N ASP A 667 -10.77 14.93 -6.24
CA ASP A 667 -11.62 14.33 -7.27
C ASP A 667 -10.81 13.34 -8.12
N ASP A 668 -11.27 12.09 -8.16
CA ASP A 668 -10.61 10.93 -8.77
C ASP A 668 -9.19 10.65 -8.25
N TYR A 669 -8.88 11.05 -7.01
CA TYR A 669 -7.55 10.81 -6.42
C TYR A 669 -7.25 9.31 -6.31
N ALA A 670 -8.20 8.55 -5.77
CA ALA A 670 -8.07 7.11 -5.56
C ALA A 670 -8.80 6.29 -6.63
N GLN A 671 -8.76 6.77 -7.87
CA GLN A 671 -9.38 6.10 -9.01
C GLN A 671 -8.89 4.65 -9.18
N LYS A 672 -9.78 3.79 -9.70
CA LYS A 672 -9.46 2.38 -9.96
C LYS A 672 -9.77 2.02 -11.40
N GLN A 673 -9.03 1.08 -11.97
CA GLN A 673 -9.29 0.54 -13.31
C GLN A 673 -10.02 -0.80 -13.15
N TRP A 674 -11.29 -0.73 -12.72
CA TRP A 674 -12.10 -1.90 -12.41
C TRP A 674 -13.30 -2.04 -13.34
N ALA A 675 -13.61 -3.27 -13.74
CA ALA A 675 -14.86 -3.58 -14.42
C ALA A 675 -16.06 -3.22 -13.53
N GLY A 676 -17.10 -2.67 -14.15
CA GLY A 676 -18.26 -2.10 -13.48
C GLY A 676 -18.04 -0.63 -13.05
N LEU A 677 -16.83 -0.24 -12.64
CA LEU A 677 -16.50 1.17 -12.42
C LEU A 677 -16.24 1.88 -13.76
N VAL A 678 -15.53 1.23 -14.69
CA VAL A 678 -15.30 1.75 -16.03
C VAL A 678 -16.62 1.93 -16.79
N SER A 679 -17.45 0.89 -16.86
CA SER A 679 -18.75 0.97 -17.54
C SER A 679 -19.80 1.78 -16.79
N GLY A 680 -19.80 1.73 -15.46
CA GLY A 680 -20.83 2.34 -14.61
C GLY A 680 -20.59 3.80 -14.23
N TYR A 681 -19.33 4.24 -14.15
CA TYR A 681 -18.97 5.60 -13.70
C TYR A 681 -18.18 6.37 -14.76
N TYR A 682 -17.07 5.84 -15.28
CA TYR A 682 -16.22 6.59 -16.22
C TYR A 682 -16.87 6.76 -17.60
N TYR A 683 -17.41 5.70 -18.19
CA TYR A 683 -18.04 5.74 -19.50
C TYR A 683 -19.18 6.78 -19.57
N PRO A 684 -20.12 6.83 -18.60
CA PRO A 684 -21.16 7.86 -18.61
C PRO A 684 -20.62 9.29 -18.50
N ARG A 685 -19.58 9.55 -17.70
CA ARG A 685 -18.94 10.88 -17.62
C ARG A 685 -18.39 11.31 -18.98
N TRP A 686 -17.68 10.43 -19.68
CA TRP A 686 -17.17 10.71 -21.02
C TRP A 686 -18.29 10.90 -22.05
N ARG A 687 -19.41 10.20 -21.93
CA ARG A 687 -20.58 10.45 -22.77
C ARG A 687 -21.16 11.85 -22.53
N ILE A 688 -21.36 12.24 -21.28
CA ILE A 688 -21.84 13.59 -20.89
C ILE A 688 -20.92 14.67 -21.46
N PHE A 689 -19.60 14.46 -21.35
CA PHE A 689 -18.60 15.35 -21.92
C PHE A 689 -18.72 15.47 -23.44
N LEU A 690 -18.79 14.35 -24.16
CA LEU A 690 -18.89 14.34 -25.61
C LEU A 690 -20.19 14.99 -26.11
N ASP A 691 -21.31 14.77 -25.42
CA ASP A 691 -22.58 15.44 -25.72
C ASP A 691 -22.46 16.95 -25.51
N TYR A 692 -21.80 17.40 -24.43
CA TYR A 692 -21.53 18.82 -24.21
C TYR A 692 -20.65 19.44 -25.29
N LEU A 693 -19.56 18.77 -25.71
CA LEU A 693 -18.69 19.24 -26.79
C LEU A 693 -19.41 19.30 -28.14
N LYS A 694 -20.28 18.32 -28.43
CA LYS A 694 -21.04 18.27 -29.68
C LYS A 694 -21.94 19.49 -29.85
N ASP A 695 -22.56 19.94 -28.77
CA ASP A 695 -23.54 21.03 -28.77
C ASP A 695 -22.91 22.41 -28.49
N THR A 696 -21.64 22.45 -28.08
CA THR A 696 -20.95 23.67 -27.66
C THR A 696 -19.70 23.90 -28.50
N PRO A 697 -19.60 25.00 -29.27
CA PRO A 697 -18.35 25.34 -29.97
C PRO A 697 -17.26 25.71 -28.95
N ALA A 698 -15.99 25.47 -29.29
CA ALA A 698 -14.86 25.67 -28.38
C ALA A 698 -14.75 27.07 -27.77
N SER A 699 -15.18 28.11 -28.50
CA SER A 699 -15.21 29.49 -27.98
C SER A 699 -16.23 29.75 -26.87
N LYS A 700 -17.13 28.80 -26.61
CA LYS A 700 -18.16 28.85 -25.56
C LYS A 700 -18.01 27.73 -24.52
N TYR A 701 -16.91 26.97 -24.58
CA TYR A 701 -16.65 25.92 -23.61
C TYR A 701 -16.44 26.51 -22.21
N ASP A 702 -17.07 25.91 -21.21
CA ASP A 702 -16.98 26.29 -19.80
C ASP A 702 -16.98 25.03 -18.92
N ASP A 703 -15.91 24.83 -18.14
CA ASP A 703 -15.79 23.71 -17.19
C ASP A 703 -16.88 23.74 -16.12
N ALA A 704 -17.37 24.92 -15.72
CA ALA A 704 -18.43 25.02 -14.72
C ALA A 704 -19.74 24.43 -15.23
N VAL A 705 -20.09 24.72 -16.49
CA VAL A 705 -21.29 24.18 -17.15
C VAL A 705 -21.17 22.67 -17.34
N LEU A 706 -19.98 22.16 -17.67
CA LEU A 706 -19.75 20.72 -17.73
C LEU A 706 -19.90 20.08 -16.35
N LYS A 707 -19.34 20.70 -15.31
CA LYS A 707 -19.42 20.21 -13.92
C LYS A 707 -20.88 20.13 -13.44
N GLU A 708 -21.70 21.14 -13.74
CA GLU A 708 -23.15 21.11 -13.44
C GLU A 708 -23.88 19.92 -14.08
N LYS A 709 -23.37 19.38 -15.19
CA LYS A 709 -23.91 18.18 -15.85
C LYS A 709 -23.37 16.88 -15.25
N LEU A 710 -22.13 16.88 -14.76
CA LEU A 710 -21.47 15.70 -14.18
C LEU A 710 -21.97 15.42 -12.76
N VAL A 711 -22.01 16.45 -11.90
CA VAL A 711 -22.28 16.30 -10.46
C VAL A 711 -23.58 15.54 -10.16
N PRO A 712 -24.73 15.79 -10.81
CA PRO A 712 -25.95 15.02 -10.52
C PRO A 712 -25.77 13.53 -10.77
N PHE A 713 -25.09 13.16 -11.85
CA PHE A 713 -24.80 11.77 -12.17
C PHE A 713 -23.81 11.15 -11.17
N GLU A 714 -22.74 11.87 -10.83
CA GLU A 714 -21.71 11.37 -9.91
C GLU A 714 -22.31 11.11 -8.52
N MET A 715 -23.09 12.05 -8.01
CA MET A 715 -23.77 11.92 -6.71
C MET A 715 -24.84 10.82 -6.72
N GLU A 716 -25.58 10.68 -7.83
CA GLU A 716 -26.53 9.58 -8.00
C GLU A 716 -25.81 8.23 -7.96
N TRP A 717 -24.70 8.08 -8.70
CA TRP A 717 -23.93 6.84 -8.74
C TRP A 717 -23.36 6.43 -7.38
N ILE A 718 -22.83 7.39 -6.61
CA ILE A 718 -22.30 7.14 -5.26
C ILE A 718 -23.41 6.73 -4.29
N SER A 719 -24.61 7.28 -4.46
CA SER A 719 -25.77 6.97 -3.60
C SER A 719 -26.47 5.65 -3.94
N GLN A 720 -25.99 4.92 -4.96
CA GLN A 720 -26.54 3.61 -5.30
C GLN A 720 -26.14 2.57 -4.26
N THR A 721 -27.05 1.63 -4.01
CA THR A 721 -26.82 0.44 -3.22
C THR A 721 -26.85 -0.79 -4.12
N SER A 722 -25.82 -1.60 -4.06
CA SER A 722 -25.77 -2.92 -4.67
C SER A 722 -26.72 -3.87 -3.93
N GLY A 723 -27.54 -4.64 -4.66
CA GLY A 723 -28.41 -5.64 -4.05
C GLY A 723 -27.62 -6.81 -3.46
N ALA A 724 -28.15 -7.50 -2.44
CA ALA A 724 -27.50 -8.69 -1.85
C ALA A 724 -27.17 -9.80 -2.87
N SER A 725 -27.77 -9.79 -4.07
CA SER A 725 -27.48 -10.73 -5.16
C SER A 725 -26.29 -10.34 -6.05
N SER A 726 -25.60 -9.23 -5.81
CA SER A 726 -24.41 -8.82 -6.56
C SER A 726 -23.10 -9.31 -5.93
N HIS A 727 -23.14 -10.44 -5.23
CA HIS A 727 -21.93 -11.12 -4.77
C HIS A 727 -20.98 -11.32 -5.95
N THR A 728 -19.67 -11.11 -5.70
CA THR A 728 -18.54 -11.28 -6.63
C THR A 728 -18.93 -12.03 -7.89
N GLU A 729 -19.25 -11.30 -8.96
CA GLU A 729 -19.46 -11.94 -10.25
C GLU A 729 -18.13 -12.59 -10.64
N GLU A 730 -18.05 -13.91 -10.47
CA GLU A 730 -16.94 -14.68 -10.99
C GLU A 730 -16.80 -14.37 -12.49
N PRO A 731 -15.56 -14.21 -13.01
CA PRO A 731 -15.33 -14.03 -14.43
C PRO A 731 -16.14 -15.03 -15.26
N THR A 732 -17.15 -14.54 -15.99
CA THR A 732 -18.12 -15.41 -16.67
C THR A 732 -17.60 -15.95 -18.01
N LYS A 733 -16.54 -15.34 -18.54
CA LYS A 733 -15.87 -15.74 -19.79
C LYS A 733 -14.36 -15.82 -19.60
N GLU A 734 -13.77 -16.83 -20.23
CA GLU A 734 -12.32 -16.99 -20.34
C GLU A 734 -11.66 -15.85 -21.12
N LEU A 735 -10.52 -15.35 -20.63
CA LEU A 735 -9.78 -14.24 -21.22
C LEU A 735 -9.50 -14.43 -22.72
N LYS A 736 -9.11 -15.64 -23.14
CA LYS A 736 -8.82 -15.92 -24.55
C LYS A 736 -10.04 -15.68 -25.45
N SER A 737 -11.23 -16.05 -24.98
CA SER A 737 -12.47 -15.82 -25.71
C SER A 737 -12.78 -14.33 -25.77
N VAL A 738 -12.63 -13.62 -24.65
CA VAL A 738 -12.87 -12.17 -24.58
C VAL A 738 -11.94 -11.41 -25.52
N LEU A 739 -10.65 -11.73 -25.55
CA LEU A 739 -9.71 -11.10 -26.50
C LEU A 739 -10.06 -11.42 -27.97
N GLY A 740 -10.64 -12.60 -28.23
CA GLY A 740 -11.18 -12.95 -29.55
C GLY A 740 -12.42 -12.14 -29.92
N ASP A 741 -13.38 -12.03 -29.00
CA ASP A 741 -14.60 -11.24 -29.17
C ASP A 741 -14.28 -9.75 -29.42
N LEU A 742 -13.22 -9.24 -28.78
CA LEU A 742 -12.77 -7.85 -28.91
C LEU A 742 -11.88 -7.58 -30.14
N GLN A 743 -11.60 -8.58 -31.00
CA GLN A 743 -10.67 -8.40 -32.12
C GLN A 743 -11.09 -7.25 -33.05
N GLU A 744 -12.38 -7.09 -33.33
CA GLU A 744 -12.90 -6.03 -34.19
C GLU A 744 -12.77 -4.64 -33.53
N ASP A 745 -13.10 -4.54 -32.23
CA ASP A 745 -12.93 -3.32 -31.44
C ASP A 745 -11.44 -2.93 -31.33
N LEU A 746 -10.56 -3.90 -31.05
CA LEU A 746 -9.11 -3.67 -30.99
C LEU A 746 -8.55 -3.28 -32.36
N GLY A 747 -9.05 -3.87 -33.45
CA GLY A 747 -8.71 -3.48 -34.82
C GLY A 747 -9.08 -2.03 -35.10
N PHE A 748 -10.29 -1.62 -34.71
CA PHE A 748 -10.74 -0.23 -34.80
C PHE A 748 -9.92 0.73 -33.91
N VAL A 749 -9.52 0.30 -32.71
CA VAL A 749 -8.73 1.12 -31.77
C VAL A 749 -7.30 1.34 -32.27
N PHE A 750 -6.65 0.29 -32.74
CA PHE A 750 -5.23 0.33 -33.12
C PHE A 750 -4.99 0.51 -34.62
N ASN A 751 -6.06 0.66 -35.41
CA ASN A 751 -6.01 0.68 -36.88
C ASN A 751 -5.24 -0.54 -37.43
N LEU A 752 -5.51 -1.72 -36.89
CA LEU A 752 -4.91 -2.97 -37.36
C LEU A 752 -5.74 -3.47 -38.54
N GLU A 753 -5.11 -3.62 -39.71
CA GLU A 753 -5.72 -4.22 -40.90
C GLU A 753 -5.98 -5.73 -40.73
#